data_AF-W4RT71-F1
#
_entry.id   AF-W4RT71-F1
#
_cell.length_a   1.000
_cell.length_b   1.000
_cell.length_c   1.000
_cell.angle_alpha   90.00
_cell.angle_beta   90.00
_cell.angle_gamma   90.00
#
_symmetry.space_group_name_H-M   'P 1'
#
loop_
_entity.id
_entity.type
_entity.pdbx_description
1 polymer ?
#
loop_
_entity_poly.entity_id
_entity_poly.type
_entity_poly.pdbx_seq_one_letter_code
_entity_poly.pdbx_strand_id
1 'polypeptide(L)'
;MNLLTFELKKIWRQKKIWWLFLIILISAAYLFHYNASRQNEWVIKLTEEIVEYGNAAEQIQTDLEGKRKEDLLDEPGLLQHEYIVEARYALYNWQIAVERKKWDEIPKLQGEFLDSLGRFETAGGVFPPLQGMEKVIAVKKNDYMRDNNLPYENEEHPTSAHLILKQLSSLFIGLAGLVILLFFFGTTLTQEKDQKTILMLRTQPITQRDLLTSKYVSILLVSLVYILFVICLGLLIPMAFGEQPLRLEYPQVVFNGAEVEIVSTVIYILKSIALFIGALIFSFSLALFIGTRMQNTFNALVITFSILFAGYLLTSMAGVLETPLNPFYLLHLEPLLNAVPDSKDGLYVISAFVWSLFLIFLSVYLPEREYSLLDSRLIKNPFRKGATSARRNSLWKIVVFEWRKLIRKGNYRFVLAISIIFIACSYAFISQEAKEKEQEFVANLERDRIGIFEVDIPFNEQFLNDLKNDLQTALKEEEDTSYLMEQLNEQEIALNAHRELADLISLAIADYKKGNYIHLIEYQLFYNRLINGEFNSSYSVVDDIGQFTMDASIAEKQWLLKHTIRPLSSGGLLLNIHTNTKKLSREWIVNNERIDDNGLFSLYLFFQQNAHFLPLVFLLFLVGGGLAYERGKRPTISFLRTQPVSEQSIFYGKILHSAIVSIITCLILFGTVILIGTVFDRFGDWNYPILHYDGLSESSTADYKGMKSIYYGFQFIPLGLYLMQIISLFLVVLLFILILSQFLSIFIKSQFVVFVSTVFIVIGGFMASKHYLAAAAHLSPFTYLDINRIVNGEASTLLDNPALNVYTGLFVLVVSILFLVIIATLLLKRRI
;
A
#
# COMPACT_ATOMS: atom_id res chain seq x y z
N MET A 1 -1.41 -39.65 29.01
CA MET A 1 -1.90 -38.25 28.99
C MET A 1 -1.97 -37.82 27.54
N ASN A 2 -3.14 -37.38 27.04
CA ASN A 2 -3.27 -36.99 25.62
C ASN A 2 -2.47 -35.70 25.36
N LEU A 3 -1.25 -35.82 24.79
CA LEU A 3 -0.33 -34.70 24.53
C LEU A 3 -0.99 -33.56 23.75
N LEU A 4 -1.85 -33.92 22.78
CA LEU A 4 -2.65 -32.98 22.02
C LEU A 4 -3.52 -32.07 22.92
N THR A 5 -4.28 -32.67 23.86
CA THR A 5 -5.14 -31.92 24.78
C THR A 5 -4.34 -31.01 25.70
N PHE A 6 -3.12 -31.42 26.07
CA PHE A 6 -2.21 -30.61 26.88
C PHE A 6 -1.73 -29.38 26.10
N GLU A 7 -1.29 -29.54 24.84
CA GLU A 7 -0.84 -28.43 24.00
C GLU A 7 -1.99 -27.47 23.65
N LEU A 8 -3.20 -27.97 23.33
CA LEU A 8 -4.38 -27.12 23.12
C LEU A 8 -4.73 -26.30 24.37
N LYS A 9 -4.77 -26.94 25.55
CA LYS A 9 -5.04 -26.24 26.83
C LYS A 9 -3.97 -25.19 27.13
N LYS A 10 -2.73 -25.46 26.72
CA LYS A 10 -1.62 -24.51 26.87
C LYS A 10 -1.79 -23.30 25.97
N ILE A 11 -2.12 -23.48 24.69
CA ILE A 11 -2.39 -22.38 23.75
C ILE A 11 -3.54 -21.51 24.29
N TRP A 12 -4.62 -22.14 24.75
CA TRP A 12 -5.75 -21.43 25.36
C TRP A 12 -5.34 -20.58 26.57
N ARG A 13 -4.54 -21.15 27.49
CA ARG A 13 -4.04 -20.46 28.68
C ARG A 13 -3.08 -19.31 28.39
N GLN A 14 -2.41 -19.30 27.24
CA GLN A 14 -1.54 -18.19 26.85
C GLN A 14 -2.31 -16.91 26.50
N LYS A 15 -3.64 -16.98 26.36
CA LYS A 15 -4.53 -15.88 25.97
C LYS A 15 -4.25 -15.25 24.60
N LYS A 16 -3.29 -15.79 23.84
CA LYS A 16 -2.98 -15.35 22.48
C LYS A 16 -4.18 -15.46 21.54
N ILE A 17 -4.94 -16.55 21.66
CA ILE A 17 -6.13 -16.77 20.83
C ILE A 17 -7.21 -15.70 21.06
N TRP A 18 -7.37 -15.21 22.30
CA TRP A 18 -8.32 -14.14 22.60
C TRP A 18 -7.91 -12.80 22.00
N TRP A 19 -6.61 -12.49 22.01
CA TRP A 19 -6.09 -11.31 21.32
C TRP A 19 -6.28 -11.41 19.81
N LEU A 20 -6.08 -12.60 19.24
CA LEU A 20 -6.32 -12.86 17.82
C LEU A 20 -7.80 -12.62 17.48
N PHE A 21 -8.74 -13.19 18.24
CA PHE A 21 -10.16 -12.98 18.03
C PHE A 21 -10.58 -11.52 18.19
N LEU A 22 -10.00 -10.81 19.16
CA LEU A 22 -10.26 -9.38 19.35
C LEU A 22 -9.78 -8.55 18.15
N ILE A 23 -8.60 -8.85 17.60
CA ILE A 23 -8.08 -8.18 16.38
C ILE A 23 -9.07 -8.36 15.23
N ILE A 24 -9.45 -9.61 14.94
CA ILE A 24 -10.35 -9.91 13.82
C ILE A 24 -11.71 -9.26 14.02
N LEU A 25 -12.26 -9.32 15.24
CA LEU A 25 -13.54 -8.70 15.57
C LEU A 25 -13.54 -7.19 15.34
N ILE A 26 -12.51 -6.49 15.84
CA ILE A 26 -12.39 -5.04 15.66
C ILE A 26 -12.22 -4.70 14.18
N SER A 27 -11.36 -5.42 13.46
CA SER A 27 -11.14 -5.20 12.03
C SER A 27 -12.38 -5.48 11.19
N ALA A 28 -13.13 -6.55 11.49
CA ALA A 28 -14.37 -6.88 10.78
C ALA A 28 -15.47 -5.85 11.06
N ALA A 29 -15.61 -5.41 12.32
CA ALA A 29 -16.56 -4.36 12.68
C ALA A 29 -16.20 -3.02 12.03
N TYR A 30 -14.91 -2.66 12.02
CA TYR A 30 -14.43 -1.47 11.34
C TYR A 30 -14.68 -1.52 9.83
N LEU A 31 -14.36 -2.64 9.18
CA LEU A 31 -14.54 -2.82 7.74
C LEU A 31 -16.02 -2.73 7.35
N PHE A 32 -16.91 -3.36 8.12
CA PHE A 32 -18.35 -3.23 7.92
C PHE A 32 -18.83 -1.79 8.10
N HIS A 33 -18.39 -1.11 9.17
CA HIS A 33 -18.76 0.29 9.41
C HIS A 33 -18.25 1.23 8.31
N TYR A 34 -17.01 1.03 7.86
CA TYR A 34 -16.41 1.77 6.75
C TYR A 34 -17.23 1.59 5.47
N ASN A 35 -17.55 0.35 5.09
CA ASN A 35 -18.37 0.07 3.92
C ASN A 35 -19.77 0.69 4.03
N ALA A 36 -20.43 0.54 5.19
CA ALA A 36 -21.74 1.11 5.44
C ALA A 36 -21.74 2.64 5.32
N SER A 37 -20.68 3.31 5.78
CA SER A 37 -20.54 4.77 5.65
C SER A 37 -20.38 5.26 4.20
N ARG A 38 -19.89 4.40 3.31
CA ARG A 38 -19.61 4.70 1.89
C ARG A 38 -20.76 4.32 0.94
N GLN A 39 -21.84 3.76 1.44
CA GLN A 39 -22.97 3.32 0.60
C GLN A 39 -23.64 4.45 -0.19
N ASN A 40 -23.66 5.68 0.34
CA ASN A 40 -24.25 6.81 -0.39
C ASN A 40 -23.38 7.27 -1.58
N GLU A 41 -22.05 7.19 -1.45
CA GLU A 41 -21.13 7.55 -2.54
C GLU A 41 -21.25 6.62 -3.73
N TRP A 42 -21.60 5.35 -3.49
CA TRP A 42 -21.84 4.37 -4.54
C TRP A 42 -23.03 4.70 -5.43
N VAL A 43 -24.12 5.19 -4.86
CA VAL A 43 -25.29 5.64 -5.65
C VAL A 43 -24.88 6.75 -6.61
N ILE A 44 -24.07 7.69 -6.14
CA ILE A 44 -23.54 8.80 -6.96
C ILE A 44 -22.67 8.24 -8.08
N LYS A 45 -21.73 7.34 -7.76
CA LYS A 45 -20.82 6.72 -8.76
C LYS A 45 -21.59 5.95 -9.85
N LEU A 46 -22.59 5.15 -9.48
CA LEU A 46 -23.43 4.45 -10.46
C LEU A 46 -24.22 5.43 -11.33
N THR A 47 -24.69 6.53 -10.75
CA THR A 47 -25.43 7.55 -11.50
C THR A 47 -24.51 8.24 -12.49
N GLU A 48 -23.27 8.56 -12.11
CA GLU A 48 -22.24 9.12 -12.99
C GLU A 48 -21.95 8.18 -14.18
N GLU A 49 -21.79 6.88 -13.93
CA GLU A 49 -21.57 5.86 -14.96
C GLU A 49 -22.77 5.76 -15.93
N ILE A 50 -24.01 5.74 -15.40
CA ILE A 50 -25.22 5.70 -16.23
C ILE A 50 -25.37 6.98 -17.06
N VAL A 51 -25.02 8.14 -16.50
CA VAL A 51 -25.05 9.43 -17.21
C VAL A 51 -24.01 9.45 -18.34
N GLU A 52 -22.81 8.90 -18.12
CA GLU A 52 -21.80 8.76 -19.17
C GLU A 52 -22.32 7.90 -20.34
N TYR A 53 -22.94 6.75 -20.03
CA TYR A 53 -23.59 5.92 -21.04
C TYR A 53 -24.75 6.63 -21.73
N GLY A 54 -25.53 7.40 -20.97
CA GLY A 54 -26.63 8.22 -21.48
C GLY A 54 -26.15 9.28 -22.49
N ASN A 55 -25.11 10.03 -22.14
CA ASN A 55 -24.51 11.06 -22.99
C ASN A 55 -23.97 10.47 -24.30
N ALA A 56 -23.27 9.33 -24.23
CA ALA A 56 -22.76 8.65 -25.41
C ALA A 56 -23.90 8.12 -26.30
N ALA A 57 -24.94 7.53 -25.70
CA ALA A 57 -26.12 7.07 -26.45
C ALA A 57 -26.87 8.24 -27.10
N GLU A 58 -26.97 9.40 -26.42
CA GLU A 58 -27.59 10.61 -26.95
C GLU A 58 -26.81 11.20 -28.12
N GLN A 59 -25.49 11.26 -28.02
CA GLN A 59 -24.62 11.71 -29.11
C GLN A 59 -24.80 10.83 -30.34
N ILE A 60 -24.69 9.50 -30.18
CA ILE A 60 -24.88 8.54 -31.28
C ILE A 60 -26.28 8.65 -31.88
N GLN A 61 -27.32 8.76 -31.05
CA GLN A 61 -28.68 8.92 -31.53
C GLN A 61 -28.85 10.22 -32.33
N THR A 62 -28.29 11.33 -31.86
CA THR A 62 -28.40 12.63 -32.53
C THR A 62 -27.73 12.59 -33.90
N ASP A 63 -26.54 11.97 -33.98
CA ASP A 63 -25.80 11.80 -35.24
C ASP A 63 -26.59 10.93 -36.24
N LEU A 64 -27.17 9.82 -35.78
CA LEU A 64 -28.01 8.96 -36.60
C LEU A 64 -29.31 9.67 -37.00
N GLU A 65 -29.96 10.41 -36.11
CA GLU A 65 -31.19 11.13 -36.43
C GLU A 65 -30.96 12.26 -37.45
N GLY A 66 -29.80 12.93 -37.39
CA GLY A 66 -29.36 13.90 -38.40
C GLY A 66 -29.26 13.26 -39.79
N LYS A 67 -28.52 12.16 -39.90
CA LYS A 67 -28.40 11.39 -41.15
C LYS A 67 -29.76 10.88 -41.65
N ARG A 68 -30.71 10.61 -40.75
CA ARG A 68 -32.04 10.08 -41.09
C ARG A 68 -32.89 11.16 -41.74
N LYS A 69 -32.81 12.38 -41.23
CA LYS A 69 -33.52 13.55 -41.77
C LYS A 69 -33.00 13.93 -43.15
N GLU A 70 -31.74 13.62 -43.45
CA GLU A 70 -31.08 13.86 -44.73
C GLU A 70 -31.25 12.69 -45.73
N ASP A 71 -31.98 11.62 -45.36
CA ASP A 71 -32.18 10.39 -46.16
C ASP A 71 -30.86 9.69 -46.54
N LEU A 72 -29.81 9.90 -45.74
CA LEU A 72 -28.46 9.34 -45.92
C LEU A 72 -28.26 8.01 -45.19
N LEU A 73 -29.35 7.43 -44.68
CA LEU A 73 -29.32 6.32 -43.74
C LEU A 73 -29.77 5.02 -44.41
N ASP A 74 -28.81 4.12 -44.60
CA ASP A 74 -28.98 2.76 -45.09
C ASP A 74 -29.66 1.84 -44.06
N GLU A 75 -30.22 0.71 -44.50
CA GLU A 75 -30.96 -0.25 -43.65
C GLU A 75 -30.25 -0.61 -42.33
N PRO A 76 -28.92 -0.91 -42.31
CA PRO A 76 -28.19 -1.19 -41.08
C PRO A 76 -28.20 -0.01 -40.10
N GLY A 77 -28.11 1.22 -40.60
CA GLY A 77 -28.12 2.40 -39.76
C GLY A 77 -29.53 2.74 -39.21
N LEU A 78 -30.61 2.35 -39.91
CA LEU A 78 -31.97 2.45 -39.37
C LEU A 78 -32.14 1.51 -38.16
N LEU A 79 -31.58 0.29 -38.25
CA LEU A 79 -31.54 -0.66 -37.14
C LEU A 79 -30.66 -0.14 -35.99
N GLN A 80 -29.50 0.45 -36.28
CA GLN A 80 -28.66 1.09 -35.27
C GLN A 80 -29.42 2.19 -34.51
N HIS A 81 -30.17 3.03 -35.24
CA HIS A 81 -30.98 4.08 -34.64
C HIS A 81 -32.08 3.49 -33.73
N GLU A 82 -32.77 2.43 -34.16
CA GLU A 82 -33.79 1.77 -33.33
C GLU A 82 -33.18 1.20 -32.04
N TYR A 83 -32.09 0.44 -32.14
CA TYR A 83 -31.45 -0.19 -30.99
C TYR A 83 -30.85 0.82 -30.00
N ILE A 84 -30.30 1.95 -30.47
CA ILE A 84 -29.77 2.98 -29.55
C ILE A 84 -30.91 3.71 -28.81
N VAL A 85 -32.08 3.88 -29.44
CA VAL A 85 -33.28 4.44 -28.79
C VAL A 85 -33.78 3.49 -27.69
N GLU A 86 -33.82 2.18 -27.96
CA GLU A 86 -34.15 1.17 -26.94
C GLU A 86 -33.14 1.20 -25.78
N ALA A 87 -31.85 1.22 -26.09
CA ALA A 87 -30.77 1.28 -25.10
C ALA A 87 -30.92 2.52 -24.19
N ARG A 88 -31.23 3.69 -24.77
CA ARG A 88 -31.45 4.93 -24.02
C ARG A 88 -32.69 4.85 -23.12
N TYR A 89 -33.76 4.23 -23.59
CA TYR A 89 -34.96 4.00 -22.78
C TYR A 89 -34.66 3.08 -21.58
N ALA A 90 -33.88 2.02 -21.79
CA ALA A 90 -33.42 1.15 -20.72
C ALA A 90 -32.53 1.89 -19.71
N LEU A 91 -31.58 2.72 -20.17
CA LEU A 91 -30.73 3.57 -19.32
C LEU A 91 -31.54 4.54 -18.45
N TYR A 92 -32.53 5.21 -19.02
CA TYR A 92 -33.41 6.12 -18.27
C TYR A 92 -34.15 5.40 -17.13
N ASN A 93 -34.71 4.22 -17.41
CA ASN A 93 -35.38 3.41 -16.39
C ASN A 93 -34.39 2.87 -15.35
N TRP A 94 -33.19 2.48 -15.78
CA TRP A 94 -32.11 2.04 -14.90
C TRP A 94 -31.69 3.16 -13.94
N GLN A 95 -31.51 4.38 -14.44
CA GLN A 95 -31.22 5.55 -13.61
C GLN A 95 -32.30 5.77 -12.55
N ILE A 96 -33.58 5.75 -12.93
CA ILE A 96 -34.71 5.87 -11.99
C ILE A 96 -34.68 4.76 -10.93
N ALA A 97 -34.35 3.53 -11.33
CA ALA A 97 -34.25 2.40 -10.40
C ALA A 97 -33.12 2.61 -9.39
N VAL A 98 -31.97 3.14 -9.81
CA VAL A 98 -30.84 3.49 -8.92
C VAL A 98 -31.22 4.61 -7.96
N GLU A 99 -31.81 5.70 -8.46
CA GLU A 99 -32.25 6.84 -7.63
C GLU A 99 -33.29 6.42 -6.58
N ARG A 100 -34.18 5.48 -6.93
CA ARG A 100 -35.19 4.92 -6.04
C ARG A 100 -34.71 3.72 -5.23
N LYS A 101 -33.44 3.32 -5.35
CA LYS A 101 -32.82 2.18 -4.64
C LYS A 101 -33.55 0.84 -4.86
N LYS A 102 -34.09 0.64 -6.07
CA LYS A 102 -34.79 -0.59 -6.49
C LYS A 102 -33.78 -1.62 -7.03
N TRP A 103 -32.92 -2.11 -6.15
CA TRP A 103 -31.78 -2.97 -6.51
C TRP A 103 -32.15 -4.29 -7.20
N ASP A 104 -33.34 -4.85 -6.91
CA ASP A 104 -33.82 -6.07 -7.56
C ASP A 104 -34.26 -5.85 -9.03
N GLU A 105 -34.60 -4.61 -9.44
CA GLU A 105 -35.01 -4.29 -10.82
C GLU A 105 -33.81 -4.04 -11.74
N ILE A 106 -32.65 -3.71 -11.17
CA ILE A 106 -31.46 -3.28 -11.93
C ILE A 106 -30.94 -4.35 -12.90
N PRO A 107 -30.74 -5.63 -12.53
CA PRO A 107 -30.18 -6.60 -13.47
C PRO A 107 -31.07 -6.84 -14.70
N LYS A 108 -32.39 -6.64 -14.55
CA LYS A 108 -33.31 -6.68 -15.67
C LYS A 108 -33.11 -5.48 -16.59
N LEU A 109 -33.11 -4.26 -16.05
CA LEU A 109 -32.97 -3.02 -16.81
C LEU A 109 -31.58 -2.87 -17.46
N GLN A 110 -30.53 -3.23 -16.72
CA GLN A 110 -29.16 -3.32 -17.23
C GLN A 110 -29.07 -4.40 -18.33
N GLY A 111 -29.78 -5.52 -18.18
CA GLY A 111 -29.88 -6.55 -19.23
C GLY A 111 -30.53 -6.04 -20.50
N GLU A 112 -31.65 -5.32 -20.39
CA GLU A 112 -32.31 -4.69 -21.53
C GLU A 112 -31.37 -3.71 -22.26
N PHE A 113 -30.61 -2.89 -21.51
CA PHE A 113 -29.59 -2.02 -22.09
C PHE A 113 -28.49 -2.80 -22.81
N LEU A 114 -27.92 -3.83 -22.17
CA LEU A 114 -26.83 -4.64 -22.74
C LEU A 114 -27.29 -5.45 -23.96
N ASP A 115 -28.53 -5.95 -23.95
CA ASP A 115 -29.15 -6.67 -25.07
C ASP A 115 -29.33 -5.73 -26.29
N SER A 116 -29.86 -4.52 -26.09
CA SER A 116 -29.99 -3.51 -27.14
C SER A 116 -28.62 -3.03 -27.64
N LEU A 117 -27.64 -2.87 -26.75
CA LEU A 117 -26.26 -2.52 -27.12
C LEU A 117 -25.59 -3.62 -27.96
N GLY A 118 -25.83 -4.90 -27.61
CA GLY A 118 -25.39 -6.04 -28.42
C GLY A 118 -25.96 -6.00 -29.83
N ARG A 119 -27.26 -5.72 -29.96
CA ARG A 119 -27.92 -5.58 -31.28
C ARG A 119 -27.38 -4.39 -32.08
N PHE A 120 -27.17 -3.25 -31.44
CA PHE A 120 -26.56 -2.06 -32.03
C PHE A 120 -25.19 -2.36 -32.65
N GLU A 121 -24.32 -3.07 -31.93
CA GLU A 121 -23.00 -3.45 -32.45
C GLU A 121 -23.08 -4.50 -33.57
N THR A 122 -24.01 -5.46 -33.49
CA THR A 122 -24.20 -6.43 -34.59
C THR A 122 -24.70 -5.76 -35.88
N ALA A 123 -25.36 -4.60 -35.77
CA ALA A 123 -25.75 -3.77 -36.91
C ALA A 123 -24.59 -2.89 -37.42
N GLY A 124 -23.38 -3.00 -36.87
CA GLY A 124 -22.19 -2.26 -37.28
C GLY A 124 -21.92 -0.99 -36.47
N GLY A 125 -22.67 -0.75 -35.40
CA GLY A 125 -22.46 0.39 -34.50
C GLY A 125 -21.23 0.19 -33.60
N VAL A 126 -20.66 1.30 -33.12
CA VAL A 126 -19.56 1.29 -32.14
C VAL A 126 -19.99 2.13 -30.94
N PHE A 127 -19.90 1.57 -29.73
CA PHE A 127 -20.22 2.27 -28.49
C PHE A 127 -18.95 2.44 -27.66
N PRO A 128 -18.31 3.63 -27.68
CA PRO A 128 -17.02 3.86 -27.01
C PRO A 128 -16.97 3.57 -25.51
N PRO A 129 -18.00 3.92 -24.69
CA PRO A 129 -17.87 3.81 -23.23
C PRO A 129 -17.81 2.38 -22.67
N LEU A 130 -18.22 1.37 -23.43
CA LEU A 130 -18.28 -0.02 -22.94
C LEU A 130 -17.85 -0.99 -24.04
N GLN A 131 -16.56 -1.35 -24.04
CA GLN A 131 -15.96 -2.20 -25.07
C GLN A 131 -15.11 -3.33 -24.49
N GLY A 132 -14.70 -4.25 -25.37
CA GLY A 132 -13.73 -5.29 -25.06
C GLY A 132 -14.14 -6.17 -23.88
N MET A 133 -13.18 -6.43 -22.97
CA MET A 133 -13.37 -7.33 -21.83
C MET A 133 -14.38 -6.80 -20.82
N GLU A 134 -14.48 -5.48 -20.63
CA GLU A 134 -15.41 -4.89 -19.66
C GLU A 134 -16.86 -5.18 -20.04
N LYS A 135 -17.18 -5.06 -21.34
CA LYS A 135 -18.49 -5.45 -21.86
C LYS A 135 -18.77 -6.94 -21.64
N VAL A 136 -17.81 -7.81 -21.96
CA VAL A 136 -17.96 -9.26 -21.79
C VAL A 136 -18.23 -9.62 -20.33
N ILE A 137 -17.53 -8.99 -19.40
CA ILE A 137 -17.76 -9.15 -17.95
C ILE A 137 -19.17 -8.68 -17.58
N ALA A 138 -19.57 -7.49 -18.03
CA ALA A 138 -20.88 -6.90 -17.72
C ALA A 138 -22.02 -7.80 -18.20
N VAL A 139 -21.97 -8.27 -19.45
CA VAL A 139 -22.97 -9.19 -20.04
C VAL A 139 -23.05 -10.49 -19.24
N LYS A 140 -21.92 -11.23 -19.10
CA LYS A 140 -21.94 -12.54 -18.42
C LYS A 140 -22.40 -12.43 -16.97
N LYS A 141 -21.99 -11.38 -16.27
CA LYS A 141 -22.38 -11.15 -14.88
C LYS A 141 -23.87 -10.81 -14.78
N ASN A 142 -24.38 -9.96 -15.68
CA ASN A 142 -25.78 -9.59 -15.70
C ASN A 142 -26.70 -10.76 -16.06
N ASP A 143 -26.32 -11.57 -17.04
CA ASP A 143 -27.06 -12.78 -17.41
C ASP A 143 -27.12 -13.75 -16.23
N TYR A 144 -26.00 -13.97 -15.54
CA TYR A 144 -25.98 -14.79 -14.33
C TYR A 144 -26.90 -14.24 -13.23
N MET A 145 -26.93 -12.91 -13.02
CA MET A 145 -27.82 -12.28 -12.05
C MET A 145 -29.30 -12.44 -12.43
N ARG A 146 -29.65 -12.30 -13.72
CA ARG A 146 -31.01 -12.51 -14.25
C ARG A 146 -31.46 -13.96 -14.07
N ASP A 147 -30.61 -14.91 -14.46
CA ASP A 147 -30.91 -16.35 -14.39
C ASP A 147 -31.16 -16.83 -12.95
N ASN A 148 -30.48 -16.22 -11.98
CA ASN A 148 -30.58 -16.58 -10.56
C ASN A 148 -31.44 -15.61 -9.73
N ASN A 149 -32.12 -14.63 -10.36
CA ASN A 149 -32.93 -13.60 -9.69
C ASN A 149 -32.20 -12.90 -8.53
N LEU A 150 -30.96 -12.48 -8.77
CA LEU A 150 -30.11 -11.80 -7.79
C LEU A 150 -30.27 -10.27 -7.90
N PRO A 151 -30.12 -9.51 -6.80
CA PRO A 151 -30.18 -8.05 -6.85
C PRO A 151 -28.83 -7.51 -7.28
N TYR A 152 -28.79 -6.26 -7.72
CA TYR A 152 -27.53 -5.56 -7.91
C TYR A 152 -26.98 -5.08 -6.56
N GLU A 153 -25.75 -5.48 -6.20
CA GLU A 153 -25.12 -5.11 -4.93
C GLU A 153 -23.80 -4.36 -5.13
N ASN A 154 -23.42 -3.58 -4.12
CA ASN A 154 -22.14 -2.88 -4.11
C ASN A 154 -20.99 -3.83 -3.78
N GLU A 155 -20.19 -4.22 -4.77
CA GLU A 155 -19.03 -5.09 -4.57
C GLU A 155 -17.78 -4.39 -4.04
N GLU A 156 -17.68 -3.07 -4.21
CA GLU A 156 -16.53 -2.26 -3.76
C GLU A 156 -16.61 -1.98 -2.25
N HIS A 157 -17.82 -1.64 -1.77
CA HIS A 157 -18.11 -1.38 -0.36
C HIS A 157 -19.30 -2.21 0.12
N PRO A 158 -19.18 -3.54 0.17
CA PRO A 158 -20.32 -4.41 0.45
C PRO A 158 -20.86 -4.26 1.85
N THR A 159 -22.18 -4.43 1.99
CA THR A 159 -22.87 -4.53 3.29
C THR A 159 -23.62 -5.85 3.45
N SER A 160 -23.73 -6.67 2.40
CA SER A 160 -24.33 -8.00 2.46
C SER A 160 -23.40 -9.03 3.10
N ALA A 161 -23.99 -10.04 3.73
CA ALA A 161 -23.26 -11.07 4.47
C ALA A 161 -22.28 -11.87 3.59
N HIS A 162 -22.66 -12.20 2.36
CA HIS A 162 -21.84 -13.03 1.48
C HIS A 162 -20.66 -12.25 0.87
N LEU A 163 -20.85 -10.97 0.51
CA LEU A 163 -19.76 -10.13 0.01
C LEU A 163 -18.82 -9.65 1.12
N ILE A 164 -19.34 -9.34 2.32
CA ILE A 164 -18.48 -9.09 3.49
C ILE A 164 -17.68 -10.35 3.84
N LEU A 165 -18.29 -11.53 3.78
CA LEU A 165 -17.57 -12.78 3.99
C LEU A 165 -16.47 -12.97 2.94
N LYS A 166 -16.72 -12.67 1.66
CA LYS A 166 -15.68 -12.65 0.61
C LYS A 166 -14.55 -11.69 0.97
N GLN A 167 -14.86 -10.45 1.36
CA GLN A 167 -13.88 -9.41 1.69
C GLN A 167 -13.07 -9.74 2.95
N LEU A 168 -13.68 -10.33 3.98
CA LEU A 168 -12.97 -10.81 5.16
C LEU A 168 -12.15 -12.07 4.87
N SER A 169 -12.61 -12.92 3.96
CA SER A 169 -11.85 -14.09 3.51
C SER A 169 -10.62 -13.66 2.71
N SER A 170 -10.73 -12.70 1.80
CA SER A 170 -9.55 -12.20 1.07
C SER A 170 -8.52 -11.57 2.02
N LEU A 171 -8.96 -10.90 3.09
CA LEU A 171 -8.07 -10.32 4.10
C LEU A 171 -7.48 -11.37 5.07
N PHE A 172 -8.34 -12.09 5.79
CA PHE A 172 -7.95 -12.97 6.91
C PHE A 172 -7.75 -14.43 6.52
N ILE A 173 -8.30 -14.88 5.40
CA ILE A 173 -7.99 -16.17 4.76
C ILE A 173 -7.00 -15.92 3.59
N GLY A 174 -6.26 -14.81 3.68
CA GLY A 174 -5.21 -14.38 2.76
C GLY A 174 -3.82 -14.33 3.39
N LEU A 175 -2.88 -13.66 2.73
CA LEU A 175 -1.50 -13.49 3.21
C LEU A 175 -1.43 -12.83 4.60
N ALA A 176 -2.29 -11.85 4.88
CA ALA A 176 -2.31 -11.16 6.17
C ALA A 176 -2.69 -12.12 7.31
N GLY A 177 -3.70 -12.96 7.11
CA GLY A 177 -4.07 -14.01 8.07
C GLY A 177 -2.96 -15.01 8.33
N LEU A 178 -2.26 -15.45 7.28
CA LEU A 178 -1.11 -16.35 7.39
C LEU A 178 0.02 -15.74 8.23
N VAL A 179 0.36 -14.46 7.98
CA VAL A 179 1.38 -13.73 8.74
C VAL A 179 0.98 -13.60 10.21
N ILE A 180 -0.28 -13.24 10.50
CA ILE A 180 -0.80 -13.13 11.88
C ILE A 180 -0.72 -14.50 12.59
N LEU A 181 -1.16 -15.57 11.95
CA LEU A 181 -1.15 -16.92 12.52
C LEU A 181 0.28 -17.43 12.78
N LEU A 182 1.21 -17.22 11.85
CA LEU A 182 2.62 -17.53 12.04
C LEU A 182 3.23 -16.73 13.19
N PHE A 183 2.92 -15.44 13.29
CA PHE A 183 3.42 -14.59 14.35
C PHE A 183 2.94 -15.05 15.74
N PHE A 184 1.66 -15.40 15.88
CA PHE A 184 1.08 -15.84 17.15
C PHE A 184 1.51 -17.27 17.54
N PHE A 185 1.52 -18.20 16.59
CA PHE A 185 1.61 -19.65 16.84
C PHE A 185 2.78 -20.37 16.15
N GLY A 186 3.44 -19.77 15.16
CA GLY A 186 4.61 -20.34 14.48
C GLY A 186 5.84 -20.56 15.38
N THR A 187 5.79 -20.05 16.62
CA THR A 187 6.89 -20.08 17.60
C THR A 187 6.66 -20.97 18.80
N THR A 188 5.63 -21.83 18.77
CA THR A 188 5.29 -22.67 19.93
C THR A 188 6.47 -23.52 20.43
N LEU A 189 7.34 -24.01 19.53
CA LEU A 189 8.52 -24.78 19.89
C LEU A 189 9.65 -23.90 20.43
N THR A 190 10.00 -22.83 19.73
CA THR A 190 11.12 -21.94 20.11
C THR A 190 10.84 -21.17 21.39
N GLN A 191 9.59 -20.85 21.71
CA GLN A 191 9.21 -20.25 22.99
C GLN A 191 9.55 -21.16 24.17
N GLU A 192 9.45 -22.48 24.01
CA GLU A 192 9.83 -23.44 25.06
C GLU A 192 11.35 -23.53 25.24
N LYS A 193 12.09 -23.37 24.14
CA LYS A 193 13.56 -23.30 24.16
C LYS A 193 14.04 -22.03 24.85
N ASP A 194 13.49 -20.88 24.46
CA ASP A 194 13.79 -19.58 25.09
C ASP A 194 13.49 -19.56 26.59
N GLN A 195 12.38 -20.17 27.00
CA GLN A 195 11.98 -20.26 28.40
C GLN A 195 12.69 -21.42 29.13
N LYS A 196 13.50 -22.23 28.43
CA LYS A 196 14.08 -23.52 28.79
C LYS A 196 13.13 -24.49 29.50
N THR A 197 11.83 -24.38 29.23
CA THR A 197 10.83 -25.36 29.65
C THR A 197 10.94 -26.64 28.82
N ILE A 198 11.57 -26.58 27.64
CA ILE A 198 11.90 -27.75 26.81
C ILE A 198 12.71 -28.81 27.59
N LEU A 199 13.58 -28.39 28.51
CA LEU A 199 14.38 -29.32 29.34
C LEU A 199 13.49 -30.18 30.24
N MET A 200 12.41 -29.60 30.79
CA MET A 200 11.43 -30.33 31.60
C MET A 200 10.58 -31.28 30.74
N LEU A 201 10.26 -30.91 29.50
CA LEU A 201 9.57 -31.80 28.58
C LEU A 201 10.45 -33.00 28.19
N ARG A 202 11.76 -32.79 28.05
CA ARG A 202 12.73 -33.86 27.76
C ARG A 202 12.93 -34.86 28.90
N THR A 203 12.64 -34.49 30.15
CA THR A 203 12.69 -35.44 31.28
C THR A 203 11.43 -36.29 31.40
N GLN A 204 10.38 -35.97 30.64
CA GLN A 204 9.16 -36.76 30.60
C GLN A 204 9.33 -37.89 29.57
N PRO A 205 8.63 -39.03 29.74
CA PRO A 205 8.66 -40.15 28.80
C PRO A 205 7.86 -39.83 27.52
N ILE A 206 8.24 -38.76 26.82
CA ILE A 206 7.60 -38.26 25.60
C ILE A 206 8.66 -38.28 24.50
N THR A 207 8.39 -38.95 23.38
CA THR A 207 9.32 -38.94 22.26
C THR A 207 9.32 -37.58 21.56
N GLN A 208 10.44 -37.21 20.95
CA GLN A 208 10.52 -35.96 20.17
C GLN A 208 9.50 -35.93 19.03
N ARG A 209 9.20 -37.09 18.43
CA ARG A 209 8.18 -37.25 17.38
C ARG A 209 6.80 -36.87 17.90
N ASP A 210 6.40 -37.42 19.04
CA ASP A 210 5.08 -37.15 19.64
C ASP A 210 4.97 -35.68 20.06
N LEU A 211 6.07 -35.08 20.56
CA LEU A 211 6.10 -33.67 20.92
C LEU A 211 5.92 -32.76 19.69
N LEU A 212 6.67 -32.99 18.61
CA LEU A 212 6.59 -32.16 17.41
C LEU A 212 5.24 -32.32 16.70
N THR A 213 4.77 -33.56 16.52
CA THR A 213 3.48 -33.84 15.88
C THR A 213 2.32 -33.29 16.69
N SER A 214 2.30 -33.46 18.03
CA SER A 214 1.24 -32.88 18.87
C SER A 214 1.19 -31.35 18.80
N LYS A 215 2.34 -30.67 18.73
CA LYS A 215 2.39 -29.22 18.52
C LYS A 215 1.88 -28.82 17.15
N TYR A 216 2.34 -29.48 16.10
CA TYR A 216 1.93 -29.21 14.73
C TYR A 216 0.42 -29.36 14.56
N VAL A 217 -0.15 -30.48 14.98
CA VAL A 217 -1.59 -30.74 14.93
C VAL A 217 -2.37 -29.75 15.79
N SER A 218 -1.86 -29.38 16.97
CA SER A 218 -2.51 -28.36 17.82
C SER A 218 -2.57 -27.00 17.14
N ILE A 219 -1.53 -26.60 16.41
CA ILE A 219 -1.51 -25.34 15.65
C ILE A 219 -2.50 -25.39 14.49
N LEU A 220 -2.56 -26.51 13.75
CA LEU A 220 -3.53 -26.68 12.67
C LEU A 220 -4.98 -26.63 13.19
N LEU A 221 -5.27 -27.28 14.32
CA LEU A 221 -6.60 -27.22 14.95
C LEU A 221 -6.96 -25.79 15.38
N VAL A 222 -6.02 -25.05 15.97
CA VAL A 222 -6.25 -23.63 16.32
C VAL A 222 -6.50 -22.78 15.07
N SER A 223 -5.83 -23.10 13.95
CA SER A 223 -6.03 -22.41 12.69
C SER A 223 -7.39 -22.72 12.06
N LEU A 224 -7.90 -23.94 12.23
CA LEU A 224 -9.28 -24.29 11.86
C LEU A 224 -10.30 -23.47 12.66
N VAL A 225 -10.10 -23.35 13.98
CA VAL A 225 -10.97 -22.51 14.83
C VAL A 225 -10.89 -21.05 14.40
N TYR A 226 -9.70 -20.56 14.00
CA TYR A 226 -9.55 -19.23 13.43
C TYR A 226 -10.35 -19.03 12.14
N ILE A 227 -10.28 -19.96 11.18
CA ILE A 227 -11.05 -19.89 9.93
C ILE A 227 -12.55 -19.86 10.23
N LEU A 228 -13.02 -20.75 11.10
CA LEU A 228 -14.43 -20.78 11.51
C LEU A 228 -14.86 -19.47 12.18
N PHE A 229 -13.98 -18.85 12.96
CA PHE A 229 -14.25 -17.57 13.59
C PHE A 229 -14.35 -16.43 12.57
N VAL A 230 -13.48 -16.39 11.56
CA VAL A 230 -13.56 -15.41 10.46
C VAL A 230 -14.88 -15.57 9.69
N ILE A 231 -15.25 -16.80 9.34
CA ILE A 231 -16.52 -17.09 8.65
C ILE A 231 -17.71 -16.66 9.50
N CYS A 232 -17.69 -16.99 10.79
CA CYS A 232 -18.73 -16.63 11.74
C CYS A 232 -18.91 -15.10 11.82
N LEU A 233 -17.82 -14.34 11.92
CA LEU A 233 -17.90 -12.87 11.95
C LEU A 233 -18.38 -12.28 10.62
N GLY A 234 -17.93 -12.82 9.49
CA GLY A 234 -18.36 -12.35 8.17
C GLY A 234 -19.83 -12.58 7.88
N LEU A 235 -20.45 -13.57 8.52
CA LEU A 235 -21.90 -13.79 8.45
C LEU A 235 -22.65 -12.99 9.53
N LEU A 236 -22.23 -13.08 10.80
CA LEU A 236 -22.99 -12.53 11.92
C LEU A 236 -23.01 -10.99 11.95
N ILE A 237 -21.91 -10.30 11.63
CA ILE A 237 -21.87 -8.83 11.70
C ILE A 237 -22.85 -8.23 10.67
N PRO A 238 -22.80 -8.59 9.38
CA PRO A 238 -23.76 -8.08 8.41
C PRO A 238 -25.19 -8.58 8.65
N MET A 239 -25.39 -9.80 9.17
CA MET A 239 -26.75 -10.24 9.53
C MET A 239 -27.34 -9.46 10.71
N ALA A 240 -26.52 -8.96 11.62
CA ALA A 240 -26.98 -8.19 12.78
C ALA A 240 -27.24 -6.71 12.46
N PHE A 241 -26.49 -6.13 11.51
CA PHE A 241 -26.51 -4.69 11.23
C PHE A 241 -26.86 -4.32 9.79
N GLY A 242 -26.83 -5.26 8.86
CA GLY A 242 -27.11 -5.06 7.43
C GLY A 242 -28.57 -5.36 7.09
N GLU A 243 -29.01 -4.78 5.98
CA GLU A 243 -30.41 -4.88 5.51
C GLU A 243 -30.59 -5.97 4.45
N GLN A 244 -29.50 -6.47 3.85
CA GLN A 244 -29.55 -7.40 2.72
C GLN A 244 -29.52 -8.88 3.16
N PRO A 245 -30.32 -9.76 2.52
CA PRO A 245 -30.35 -11.18 2.85
C PRO A 245 -29.07 -11.90 2.39
N LEU A 246 -28.80 -13.07 2.98
CA LEU A 246 -27.69 -13.91 2.56
C LEU A 246 -27.99 -14.58 1.20
N ARG A 247 -27.27 -14.17 0.15
CA ARG A 247 -27.33 -14.79 -1.20
C ARG A 247 -25.96 -15.33 -1.59
N LEU A 248 -25.71 -16.59 -1.23
CA LEU A 248 -24.44 -17.27 -1.41
C LEU A 248 -24.07 -17.57 -2.89
N GLU A 249 -25.06 -17.47 -3.78
CA GLU A 249 -24.92 -17.71 -5.21
C GLU A 249 -24.42 -16.47 -5.98
N TYR A 250 -24.23 -15.33 -5.30
CA TYR A 250 -23.86 -14.08 -5.97
C TYR A 250 -22.60 -14.22 -6.86
N PRO A 251 -22.60 -13.64 -8.08
CA PRO A 251 -21.56 -13.87 -9.08
C PRO A 251 -20.21 -13.27 -8.69
N GLN A 252 -19.15 -14.01 -8.97
CA GLN A 252 -17.76 -13.60 -8.83
C GLN A 252 -17.04 -13.83 -10.16
N VAL A 253 -16.31 -12.81 -10.62
CA VAL A 253 -15.60 -12.85 -11.89
C VAL A 253 -14.27 -13.58 -11.71
N VAL A 254 -14.03 -14.57 -12.56
CA VAL A 254 -12.77 -15.31 -12.66
C VAL A 254 -12.31 -15.36 -14.12
N PHE A 255 -11.01 -15.53 -14.32
CA PHE A 255 -10.34 -15.49 -15.61
C PHE A 255 -9.75 -16.86 -15.98
N ASN A 256 -9.90 -17.23 -17.23
CA ASN A 256 -9.25 -18.38 -17.86
C ASN A 256 -8.39 -17.88 -19.03
N GLY A 257 -7.20 -17.36 -18.70
CA GLY A 257 -6.38 -16.64 -19.69
C GLY A 257 -7.09 -15.37 -20.15
N ALA A 258 -7.54 -15.36 -21.41
CA ALA A 258 -8.29 -14.24 -21.99
C ALA A 258 -9.82 -14.37 -21.85
N GLU A 259 -10.33 -15.51 -21.39
CA GLU A 259 -11.78 -15.73 -21.24
C GLU A 259 -12.25 -15.41 -19.82
N VAL A 260 -13.49 -14.92 -19.72
CA VAL A 260 -14.16 -14.61 -18.45
C VAL A 260 -15.15 -15.71 -18.11
N GLU A 261 -15.11 -16.21 -16.88
CA GLU A 261 -16.13 -17.08 -16.33
C GLU A 261 -16.70 -16.50 -15.03
N ILE A 262 -17.94 -16.87 -14.72
CA ILE A 262 -18.64 -16.44 -13.51
C ILE A 262 -18.80 -17.64 -12.59
N VAL A 263 -18.32 -17.51 -11.35
CA VAL A 263 -18.48 -18.52 -10.30
C VAL A 263 -19.27 -17.95 -9.13
N SER A 264 -19.94 -18.81 -8.37
CA SER A 264 -20.67 -18.34 -7.20
C SER A 264 -19.72 -17.98 -6.05
N THR A 265 -20.18 -17.08 -5.17
CA THR A 265 -19.44 -16.65 -3.97
C THR A 265 -19.06 -17.82 -3.06
N VAL A 266 -19.90 -18.86 -2.95
CA VAL A 266 -19.56 -20.08 -2.18
C VAL A 266 -18.36 -20.81 -2.75
N ILE A 267 -18.34 -21.05 -4.07
CA ILE A 267 -17.22 -21.75 -4.72
C ILE A 267 -15.93 -20.96 -4.51
N TYR A 268 -15.99 -19.64 -4.68
CA TYR A 268 -14.88 -18.74 -4.42
C TYR A 268 -14.34 -18.85 -2.98
N ILE A 269 -15.23 -18.81 -1.97
CA ILE A 269 -14.84 -18.92 -0.56
C ILE A 269 -14.28 -20.31 -0.23
N LEU A 270 -14.89 -21.38 -0.74
CA LEU A 270 -14.38 -22.75 -0.53
C LEU A 270 -12.97 -22.92 -1.13
N LYS A 271 -12.75 -22.39 -2.34
CA LYS A 271 -11.43 -22.35 -2.97
C LYS A 271 -10.43 -21.57 -2.12
N SER A 272 -10.81 -20.39 -1.63
CA SER A 272 -9.99 -19.58 -0.71
C SER A 272 -9.59 -20.34 0.55
N ILE A 273 -10.55 -21.01 1.21
CA ILE A 273 -10.28 -21.82 2.40
C ILE A 273 -9.32 -22.97 2.08
N ALA A 274 -9.54 -23.70 0.98
CA ALA A 274 -8.71 -24.83 0.61
C ALA A 274 -7.25 -24.43 0.34
N LEU A 275 -7.04 -23.39 -0.47
CA LEU A 275 -5.71 -22.87 -0.78
C LEU A 275 -5.02 -22.31 0.47
N PHE A 276 -5.75 -21.58 1.32
CA PHE A 276 -5.22 -21.04 2.57
C PHE A 276 -4.81 -22.13 3.56
N ILE A 277 -5.59 -23.22 3.68
CA ILE A 277 -5.21 -24.39 4.49
C ILE A 277 -3.91 -25.01 3.94
N GLY A 278 -3.77 -25.13 2.62
CA GLY A 278 -2.52 -25.55 1.98
C GLY A 278 -1.35 -24.66 2.38
N ALA A 279 -1.50 -23.35 2.26
CA ALA A 279 -0.49 -22.37 2.64
C ALA A 279 -0.11 -22.49 4.13
N LEU A 280 -1.08 -22.65 5.04
CA LEU A 280 -0.84 -22.84 6.47
C LEU A 280 -0.10 -24.13 6.79
N ILE A 281 -0.49 -25.24 6.16
CA ILE A 281 0.15 -26.55 6.33
C ILE A 281 1.64 -26.44 6.00
N PHE A 282 1.97 -25.83 4.87
CA PHE A 282 3.34 -25.60 4.44
C PHE A 282 4.06 -24.63 5.39
N SER A 283 3.53 -23.43 5.61
CA SER A 283 4.23 -22.40 6.39
C SER A 283 4.47 -22.80 7.85
N PHE A 284 3.52 -23.48 8.51
CA PHE A 284 3.75 -23.96 9.88
C PHE A 284 4.75 -25.11 9.94
N SER A 285 4.80 -25.97 8.93
CA SER A 285 5.82 -27.03 8.86
C SER A 285 7.22 -26.43 8.72
N LEU A 286 7.36 -25.37 7.90
CA LEU A 286 8.59 -24.60 7.76
C LEU A 286 8.97 -23.90 9.07
N ALA A 287 8.03 -23.22 9.72
CA ALA A 287 8.26 -22.54 11.00
C ALA A 287 8.71 -23.52 12.09
N LEU A 288 8.10 -24.71 12.15
CA LEU A 288 8.49 -25.78 13.07
C LEU A 288 9.89 -26.31 12.73
N PHE A 289 10.18 -26.57 11.45
CA PHE A 289 11.49 -26.98 10.97
C PHE A 289 12.58 -25.99 11.36
N ILE A 290 12.36 -24.69 11.15
CA ILE A 290 13.29 -23.65 11.58
C ILE A 290 13.38 -23.62 13.10
N GLY A 291 12.26 -23.77 13.80
CA GLY A 291 12.20 -23.78 15.26
C GLY A 291 12.92 -24.95 15.92
N THR A 292 13.09 -26.08 15.24
CA THR A 292 13.94 -27.18 15.74
C THR A 292 15.43 -26.82 15.73
N ARG A 293 15.85 -25.87 14.89
CA ARG A 293 17.26 -25.43 14.75
C ARG A 293 17.58 -24.16 15.52
N MET A 294 16.59 -23.29 15.70
CA MET A 294 16.78 -22.02 16.39
C MET A 294 16.54 -22.17 17.89
N GLN A 295 17.37 -21.49 18.69
CA GLN A 295 17.10 -21.31 20.12
C GLN A 295 16.11 -20.18 20.37
N ASN A 296 16.28 -19.07 19.62
CA ASN A 296 15.54 -17.83 19.85
C ASN A 296 14.25 -17.75 19.03
N THR A 297 13.14 -17.44 19.70
CA THR A 297 11.81 -17.20 19.13
C THR A 297 11.86 -16.14 18.04
N PHE A 298 12.56 -15.04 18.29
CA PHE A 298 12.67 -13.93 17.35
C PHE A 298 13.40 -14.36 16.07
N ASN A 299 14.57 -14.99 16.21
CA ASN A 299 15.34 -15.45 15.05
C ASN A 299 14.56 -16.48 14.22
N ALA A 300 13.83 -17.38 14.88
CA ALA A 300 13.01 -18.36 14.19
C ALA A 300 11.91 -17.71 13.34
N LEU A 301 11.17 -16.74 13.89
CA LEU A 301 10.14 -16.02 13.13
C LEU A 301 10.73 -15.32 11.94
N VAL A 302 11.77 -14.53 12.16
CA VAL A 302 12.32 -13.68 11.12
C VAL A 302 12.94 -14.53 10.01
N ILE A 303 13.67 -15.61 10.30
CA ILE A 303 14.17 -16.53 9.27
C ILE A 303 13.01 -17.16 8.50
N THR A 304 11.93 -17.56 9.21
CA THR A 304 10.73 -18.12 8.56
C THR A 304 10.14 -17.11 7.59
N PHE A 305 9.91 -15.87 8.04
CA PHE A 305 9.37 -14.81 7.19
C PHE A 305 10.32 -14.45 6.04
N SER A 306 11.63 -14.40 6.26
CA SER A 306 12.61 -14.15 5.21
C SER A 306 12.60 -15.25 4.15
N ILE A 307 12.49 -16.52 4.53
CA ILE A 307 12.40 -17.64 3.56
C ILE A 307 11.07 -17.59 2.80
N LEU A 308 9.94 -17.35 3.48
CA LEU A 308 8.64 -17.22 2.83
C LEU A 308 8.63 -16.03 1.86
N PHE A 309 9.18 -14.88 2.26
CA PHE A 309 9.27 -13.68 1.44
C PHE A 309 10.20 -13.86 0.25
N ALA A 310 11.40 -14.43 0.46
CA ALA A 310 12.31 -14.75 -0.63
C ALA A 310 11.69 -15.76 -1.61
N GLY A 311 10.99 -16.79 -1.11
CA GLY A 311 10.27 -17.73 -1.95
C GLY A 311 9.12 -17.09 -2.72
N TYR A 312 8.36 -16.19 -2.10
CA TYR A 312 7.32 -15.39 -2.76
C TYR A 312 7.90 -14.58 -3.92
N LEU A 313 8.99 -13.83 -3.68
CA LEU A 313 9.66 -13.01 -4.69
C LEU A 313 10.30 -13.83 -5.81
N LEU A 314 11.02 -14.91 -5.48
CA LEU A 314 11.63 -15.77 -6.50
C LEU A 314 10.55 -16.39 -7.40
N THR A 315 9.40 -16.74 -6.83
CA THR A 315 8.28 -17.29 -7.61
C THR A 315 7.69 -16.25 -8.56
N SER A 316 7.55 -14.98 -8.14
CA SER A 316 7.04 -13.91 -9.03
C SER A 316 8.04 -13.50 -10.11
N MET A 317 9.34 -13.63 -9.87
CA MET A 317 10.36 -13.27 -10.85
C MET A 317 10.57 -14.33 -11.94
N ALA A 318 10.15 -15.57 -11.72
CA ALA A 318 10.38 -16.67 -12.64
C ALA A 318 9.10 -17.47 -12.86
N GLY A 319 8.40 -17.21 -13.97
CA GLY A 319 7.15 -17.89 -14.33
C GLY A 319 7.24 -19.43 -14.35
N VAL A 320 8.44 -20.00 -14.54
CA VAL A 320 8.70 -21.45 -14.44
C VAL A 320 8.40 -22.01 -13.03
N LEU A 321 8.42 -21.16 -12.01
CA LEU A 321 8.13 -21.51 -10.62
C LEU A 321 6.64 -21.40 -10.28
N GLU A 322 5.78 -20.91 -11.18
CA GLU A 322 4.32 -20.79 -10.98
C GLU A 322 3.61 -22.14 -11.23
N THR A 323 4.04 -23.17 -10.51
CA THR A 323 3.53 -24.54 -10.68
C THR A 323 2.94 -25.09 -9.39
N PRO A 324 1.99 -26.04 -9.45
CA PRO A 324 1.45 -26.69 -8.25
C PRO A 324 2.48 -27.37 -7.34
N LEU A 325 3.63 -27.78 -7.89
CA LEU A 325 4.70 -28.41 -7.13
C LEU A 325 5.51 -27.43 -6.27
N ASN A 326 5.47 -26.13 -6.59
CA ASN A 326 6.11 -25.09 -5.80
C ASN A 326 5.18 -24.60 -4.67
N PRO A 327 5.47 -24.90 -3.40
CA PRO A 327 4.60 -24.52 -2.29
C PRO A 327 4.62 -23.02 -1.98
N PHE A 328 5.60 -22.27 -2.52
CA PHE A 328 5.62 -20.80 -2.36
C PHE A 328 4.59 -20.10 -3.26
N TYR A 329 4.12 -20.74 -4.33
CA TYR A 329 3.08 -20.17 -5.17
C TYR A 329 1.73 -20.08 -4.43
N LEU A 330 1.50 -20.90 -3.39
CA LEU A 330 0.35 -20.77 -2.49
C LEU A 330 0.32 -19.47 -1.70
N LEU A 331 1.42 -18.72 -1.64
CA LEU A 331 1.44 -17.38 -1.05
C LEU A 331 0.82 -16.32 -1.98
N HIS A 332 0.72 -16.61 -3.29
CA HIS A 332 0.07 -15.80 -4.33
C HIS A 332 -1.41 -16.17 -4.45
N LEU A 333 -2.16 -15.97 -3.36
CA LEU A 333 -3.57 -16.40 -3.27
C LEU A 333 -4.49 -15.65 -4.25
N GLU A 334 -4.24 -14.37 -4.53
CA GLU A 334 -5.11 -13.56 -5.39
C GLU A 334 -5.11 -14.03 -6.86
N PRO A 335 -3.96 -14.20 -7.55
CA PRO A 335 -3.94 -14.79 -8.88
C PRO A 335 -4.59 -16.17 -8.95
N LEU A 336 -4.35 -17.01 -7.93
CA LEU A 336 -4.93 -18.35 -7.84
C LEU A 336 -6.46 -18.31 -7.68
N LEU A 337 -6.99 -17.36 -6.91
CA LEU A 337 -8.43 -17.19 -6.68
C LEU A 337 -9.14 -16.61 -7.89
N ASN A 338 -8.46 -15.74 -8.63
CA ASN A 338 -8.98 -15.15 -9.85
C ASN A 338 -8.94 -16.13 -11.03
N ALA A 339 -8.20 -17.24 -10.94
CA ALA A 339 -8.23 -18.29 -11.95
C ALA A 339 -9.47 -19.18 -11.82
N VAL A 340 -9.99 -19.66 -12.96
CA VAL A 340 -11.11 -20.62 -12.99
C VAL A 340 -10.82 -21.85 -12.13
N PRO A 341 -11.78 -22.33 -11.32
CA PRO A 341 -11.63 -23.58 -10.59
C PRO A 341 -11.35 -24.77 -11.53
N ASP A 342 -10.16 -25.35 -11.40
CA ASP A 342 -9.74 -26.53 -12.17
C ASP A 342 -9.33 -27.65 -11.21
N SER A 343 -9.32 -28.88 -11.71
CA SER A 343 -8.73 -30.07 -11.11
C SER A 343 -7.32 -29.85 -10.53
N LYS A 344 -6.57 -28.88 -11.07
CA LYS A 344 -5.25 -28.47 -10.58
C LYS A 344 -5.28 -27.82 -9.20
N ASP A 345 -6.40 -27.23 -8.78
CA ASP A 345 -6.53 -26.59 -7.46
C ASP A 345 -6.23 -27.59 -6.33
N GLY A 346 -6.68 -28.83 -6.47
CA GLY A 346 -6.39 -29.92 -5.53
C GLY A 346 -4.90 -30.28 -5.47
N LEU A 347 -4.16 -30.13 -6.57
CA LEU A 347 -2.72 -30.42 -6.62
C LEU A 347 -1.91 -29.48 -5.73
N TYR A 348 -2.31 -28.22 -5.60
CA TYR A 348 -1.63 -27.27 -4.69
C TYR A 348 -1.71 -27.73 -3.24
N VAL A 349 -2.90 -28.16 -2.78
CA VAL A 349 -3.09 -28.63 -1.40
C VAL A 349 -2.33 -29.93 -1.16
N ILE A 350 -2.36 -30.86 -2.12
CA ILE A 350 -1.59 -32.12 -2.06
C ILE A 350 -0.09 -31.83 -2.00
N SER A 351 0.41 -30.95 -2.85
CA SER A 351 1.81 -30.52 -2.87
C SER A 351 2.25 -29.91 -1.53
N ALA A 352 1.44 -29.01 -0.95
CA ALA A 352 1.69 -28.46 0.38
C ALA A 352 1.76 -29.54 1.47
N PHE A 353 0.88 -30.55 1.40
CA PHE A 353 0.89 -31.67 2.32
C PHE A 353 2.16 -32.51 2.18
N VAL A 354 2.59 -32.81 0.94
CA VAL A 354 3.85 -33.54 0.67
C VAL A 354 5.06 -32.78 1.21
N TRP A 355 5.16 -31.48 0.93
CA TRP A 355 6.23 -30.62 1.47
C TRP A 355 6.19 -30.53 2.99
N SER A 356 5.01 -30.46 3.59
CA SER A 356 4.86 -30.46 5.04
C SER A 356 5.34 -31.77 5.68
N LEU A 357 4.93 -32.92 5.13
CA LEU A 357 5.42 -34.22 5.58
C LEU A 357 6.94 -34.31 5.47
N PHE A 358 7.51 -33.84 4.37
CA PHE A 358 8.95 -33.78 4.18
C PHE A 358 9.65 -32.90 5.23
N LEU A 359 9.15 -31.68 5.48
CA LEU A 359 9.71 -30.77 6.48
C LEU A 359 9.58 -31.30 7.92
N ILE A 360 8.46 -31.93 8.25
CA ILE A 360 8.25 -32.59 9.55
C ILE A 360 9.18 -33.79 9.70
N PHE A 361 9.31 -34.61 8.65
CA PHE A 361 10.28 -35.71 8.61
C PHE A 361 11.70 -35.19 8.87
N LEU A 362 12.14 -34.17 8.15
CA LEU A 362 13.44 -33.54 8.38
C LEU A 362 13.58 -32.95 9.79
N SER A 363 12.49 -32.45 10.39
CA SER A 363 12.47 -31.91 11.75
C SER A 363 12.65 -32.98 12.83
N VAL A 364 12.20 -34.20 12.55
CA VAL A 364 12.32 -35.36 13.44
C VAL A 364 13.69 -36.01 13.33
N TYR A 365 14.20 -36.19 12.12
CA TYR A 365 15.39 -37.00 11.87
C TYR A 365 16.70 -36.21 11.94
N LEU A 366 16.70 -34.92 11.62
CA LEU A 366 17.90 -34.13 11.75
C LEU A 366 18.13 -33.78 13.22
N PRO A 367 19.35 -33.99 13.76
CA PRO A 367 19.63 -33.74 15.16
C PRO A 367 19.37 -32.27 15.48
N GLU A 368 18.76 -32.02 16.64
CA GLU A 368 18.63 -30.66 17.15
C GLU A 368 20.04 -30.06 17.30
N ARG A 369 20.40 -29.15 16.40
CA ARG A 369 21.61 -28.36 16.52
C ARG A 369 21.23 -27.00 17.06
N GLU A 370 21.85 -26.63 18.16
CA GLU A 370 21.71 -25.31 18.76
C GLU A 370 22.57 -24.31 17.99
N TYR A 371 22.07 -23.89 16.83
CA TYR A 371 22.67 -22.80 16.08
C TYR A 371 22.12 -21.46 16.57
N SER A 372 22.99 -20.62 17.08
CA SER A 372 22.84 -19.18 16.93
C SER A 372 23.71 -18.82 15.73
N LEU A 373 23.09 -18.31 14.65
CA LEU A 373 23.76 -18.03 13.36
C LEU A 373 25.03 -17.15 13.51
N LEU A 374 25.13 -16.41 14.62
CA LEU A 374 26.23 -15.50 14.92
C LEU A 374 26.82 -15.75 16.32
N ASP A 375 26.69 -16.97 16.86
CA ASP A 375 27.29 -17.34 18.14
C ASP A 375 28.80 -17.48 18.00
N SER A 376 29.53 -16.42 18.31
CA SER A 376 30.92 -16.59 18.67
C SER A 376 30.95 -17.21 20.07
N ARG A 377 31.11 -18.54 20.13
CA ARG A 377 31.46 -19.32 21.33
C ARG A 377 32.84 -18.95 21.91
N LEU A 378 33.29 -17.70 21.73
CA LEU A 378 34.31 -17.13 22.57
C LEU A 378 33.71 -17.04 23.96
N ILE A 379 34.20 -17.86 24.87
CA ILE A 379 33.94 -17.79 26.32
C ILE A 379 34.24 -16.34 26.75
N LYS A 380 33.23 -15.48 26.69
CA LYS A 380 33.38 -14.08 27.06
C LYS A 380 33.28 -14.02 28.57
N ASN A 381 34.45 -13.93 29.21
CA ASN A 381 34.55 -13.72 30.65
C ASN A 381 33.53 -12.68 31.10
N PRO A 382 32.66 -13.01 32.06
CA PRO A 382 31.54 -12.15 32.45
C PRO A 382 32.02 -10.77 32.93
N PHE A 383 33.27 -10.69 33.39
CA PHE A 383 33.94 -9.49 33.87
C PHE A 383 35.35 -9.37 33.28
N ARG A 384 35.66 -8.24 32.64
CA ARG A 384 37.02 -7.87 32.26
C ARG A 384 37.73 -7.46 33.57
N LYS A 385 38.58 -8.33 34.12
CA LYS A 385 39.40 -8.14 35.34
C LYS A 385 38.78 -7.21 36.40
N GLY A 386 37.90 -7.73 37.27
CA GLY A 386 37.63 -7.30 38.67
C GLY A 386 37.46 -5.82 39.07
N ALA A 387 37.66 -4.85 38.18
CA ALA A 387 37.65 -3.43 38.48
C ALA A 387 36.21 -2.95 38.43
N THR A 388 35.46 -3.21 39.50
CA THR A 388 34.21 -2.49 39.76
C THR A 388 34.57 -1.03 40.04
N SER A 389 34.58 -0.21 38.99
CA SER A 389 34.72 1.24 39.11
C SER A 389 33.60 1.78 40.01
N ALA A 390 33.99 2.14 41.24
CA ALA A 390 33.10 2.76 42.23
C ALA A 390 32.60 4.15 41.78
N ARG A 391 33.31 4.82 40.85
CA ARG A 391 33.10 6.23 40.49
C ARG A 391 32.15 6.53 39.32
N ARG A 392 31.54 5.53 38.66
CA ARG A 392 30.62 5.77 37.51
C ARG A 392 29.15 5.82 37.94
N ASN A 393 28.37 6.77 37.41
CA ASN A 393 26.93 6.94 37.65
C ASN A 393 26.15 5.62 37.50
N SER A 394 25.24 5.33 38.44
CA SER A 394 24.47 4.08 38.50
C SER A 394 23.64 3.83 37.24
N LEU A 395 23.01 4.85 36.68
CA LEU A 395 22.21 4.77 35.44
C LEU A 395 23.03 4.29 34.24
N TRP A 396 24.23 4.83 34.04
CA TRP A 396 25.08 4.42 32.92
C TRP A 396 25.55 2.98 33.03
N LYS A 397 25.74 2.47 34.26
CA LYS A 397 26.05 1.04 34.48
C LYS A 397 24.90 0.15 33.99
N ILE A 398 23.65 0.56 34.22
CA ILE A 398 22.46 -0.17 33.75
C ILE A 398 22.37 -0.11 32.22
N VAL A 399 22.59 1.06 31.61
CA VAL A 399 22.58 1.20 30.14
C VAL A 399 23.62 0.29 29.48
N VAL A 400 24.86 0.30 29.99
CA VAL A 400 25.94 -0.58 29.49
C VAL A 400 25.61 -2.05 29.74
N PHE A 401 24.96 -2.38 30.85
CA PHE A 401 24.49 -3.74 31.13
C PHE A 401 23.45 -4.21 30.11
N GLU A 402 22.42 -3.39 29.83
CA GLU A 402 21.40 -3.69 28.83
C GLU A 402 22.00 -3.81 27.43
N TRP A 403 22.93 -2.93 27.07
CA TRP A 403 23.64 -2.99 25.79
C TRP A 403 24.39 -4.31 25.60
N ARG A 404 25.14 -4.72 26.63
CA ARG A 404 25.85 -6.00 26.63
C ARG A 404 24.87 -7.18 26.58
N LYS A 405 23.75 -7.09 27.29
CA LYS A 405 22.70 -8.10 27.29
C LYS A 405 22.10 -8.26 25.89
N LEU A 406 21.82 -7.15 25.21
CA LEU A 406 21.28 -7.13 23.86
C LEU A 406 22.27 -7.77 22.86
N ILE A 407 23.54 -7.36 22.88
CA ILE A 407 24.58 -7.93 22.00
C ILE A 407 24.78 -9.44 22.27
N ARG A 408 24.80 -9.85 23.55
CA ARG A 408 25.02 -11.26 23.92
C ARG A 408 23.86 -12.17 23.50
N LYS A 409 22.64 -11.66 23.40
CA LYS A 409 21.50 -12.44 22.87
C LYS A 409 21.58 -12.68 21.37
N GLY A 410 22.42 -11.93 20.64
CA GLY A 410 22.57 -12.05 19.18
C GLY A 410 21.48 -11.35 18.36
N ASN A 411 20.29 -11.09 18.92
CA ASN A 411 19.14 -10.50 18.21
C ASN A 411 19.47 -9.20 17.49
N TYR A 412 20.27 -8.31 18.09
CA TYR A 412 20.62 -7.02 17.47
C TYR A 412 21.38 -7.17 16.15
N ARG A 413 22.38 -8.04 16.11
CA ARG A 413 23.18 -8.29 14.89
C ARG A 413 22.31 -8.87 13.78
N PHE A 414 21.39 -9.73 14.19
CA PHE A 414 20.48 -10.41 13.28
C PHE A 414 19.42 -9.45 12.70
N VAL A 415 18.84 -8.56 13.52
CA VAL A 415 17.97 -7.46 13.03
C VAL A 415 18.72 -6.60 12.02
N LEU A 416 19.94 -6.15 12.35
CA LEU A 416 20.75 -5.35 11.43
C LEU A 416 21.02 -6.08 10.12
N ALA A 417 21.45 -7.34 10.16
CA ALA A 417 21.76 -8.11 8.96
C ALA A 417 20.54 -8.20 8.02
N ILE A 418 19.35 -8.43 8.59
CA ILE A 418 18.13 -8.58 7.80
C ILE A 418 17.60 -7.26 7.28
N SER A 419 17.67 -6.20 8.09
CA SER A 419 17.38 -4.85 7.59
C SER A 419 18.30 -4.45 6.44
N ILE A 420 19.59 -4.80 6.49
CA ILE A 420 20.53 -4.53 5.39
C ILE A 420 20.17 -5.35 4.14
N ILE A 421 19.87 -6.65 4.28
CA ILE A 421 19.44 -7.49 3.15
C ILE A 421 18.16 -6.93 2.53
N PHE A 422 17.20 -6.54 3.36
CA PHE A 422 15.94 -5.95 2.90
C PHE A 422 16.19 -4.65 2.13
N ILE A 423 16.99 -3.73 2.68
CA ILE A 423 17.37 -2.48 2.00
C ILE A 423 18.04 -2.79 0.65
N ALA A 424 18.95 -3.76 0.59
CA ALA A 424 19.63 -4.14 -0.64
C ALA A 424 18.65 -4.71 -1.69
N CYS A 425 17.68 -5.53 -1.27
CA CYS A 425 16.64 -6.06 -2.17
C CYS A 425 15.69 -4.95 -2.66
N SER A 426 15.23 -4.08 -1.76
CA SER A 426 14.39 -2.93 -2.10
C SER A 426 15.11 -1.99 -3.07
N TYR A 427 16.39 -1.73 -2.85
CA TYR A 427 17.21 -0.93 -3.75
C TYR A 427 17.31 -1.58 -5.14
N ALA A 428 17.54 -2.89 -5.22
CA ALA A 428 17.61 -3.60 -6.49
C ALA A 428 16.29 -3.48 -7.28
N PHE A 429 15.14 -3.55 -6.60
CA PHE A 429 13.83 -3.34 -7.22
C PHE A 429 13.68 -1.91 -7.74
N ILE A 430 13.97 -0.90 -6.92
CA ILE A 430 13.92 0.52 -7.32
C ILE A 430 14.86 0.80 -8.50
N SER A 431 16.07 0.24 -8.49
CA SER A 431 17.05 0.42 -9.58
C SER A 431 16.60 -0.24 -10.88
N GLN A 432 15.93 -1.39 -10.81
CA GLN A 432 15.34 -2.02 -11.99
C GLN A 432 14.21 -1.14 -12.55
N GLU A 433 13.29 -0.72 -11.69
CA GLU A 433 12.13 0.09 -12.07
C GLU A 433 12.56 1.46 -12.64
N ALA A 434 13.55 2.11 -12.03
CA ALA A 434 14.10 3.38 -12.52
C ALA A 434 14.68 3.25 -13.94
N LYS A 435 15.40 2.16 -14.22
CA LYS A 435 15.98 1.90 -15.55
C LYS A 435 14.93 1.59 -16.60
N GLU A 436 13.91 0.81 -16.25
CA GLU A 436 12.79 0.51 -17.15
C GLU A 436 12.05 1.80 -17.52
N LYS A 437 11.71 2.64 -16.53
CA LYS A 437 11.06 3.93 -16.78
C LYS A 437 11.91 4.91 -17.58
N GLU A 438 13.22 4.98 -17.33
CA GLU A 438 14.11 5.82 -18.11
C GLU A 438 14.16 5.41 -19.58
N GLN A 439 14.24 4.10 -19.85
CA GLN A 439 14.24 3.57 -21.23
C GLN A 439 12.92 3.85 -21.94
N GLU A 440 11.80 3.63 -21.25
CA GLU A 440 10.46 3.91 -21.76
C GLU A 440 10.25 5.40 -22.04
N PHE A 441 10.70 6.27 -21.13
CA PHE A 441 10.61 7.71 -21.31
C PHE A 441 11.37 8.18 -22.56
N VAL A 442 12.62 7.71 -22.76
CA VAL A 442 13.40 8.06 -23.96
C VAL A 442 12.74 7.50 -25.23
N ALA A 443 12.19 6.29 -25.18
CA ALA A 443 11.48 5.69 -26.31
C ALA A 443 10.20 6.48 -26.66
N ASN A 444 9.46 6.94 -25.64
CA ASN A 444 8.28 7.77 -25.83
C ASN A 444 8.65 9.14 -26.42
N LEU A 445 9.72 9.79 -25.96
CA LEU A 445 10.21 11.03 -26.58
C LEU A 445 10.59 10.83 -28.05
N GLU A 446 11.22 9.72 -28.41
CA GLU A 446 11.54 9.41 -29.81
C GLU A 446 10.27 9.17 -30.64
N ARG A 447 9.24 8.53 -30.06
CA ARG A 447 7.92 8.35 -30.70
C ARG A 447 7.18 9.67 -30.88
N ASP A 448 7.15 10.51 -29.86
CA ASP A 448 6.50 11.83 -29.89
C ASP A 448 7.17 12.72 -30.94
N ARG A 449 8.51 12.68 -31.02
CA ARG A 449 9.26 13.36 -32.08
C ARG A 449 8.76 12.94 -33.47
N ILE A 450 8.66 11.63 -33.72
CA ILE A 450 8.22 11.10 -35.01
C ILE A 450 6.77 11.52 -35.30
N GLY A 451 5.87 11.40 -34.32
CA GLY A 451 4.47 11.83 -34.47
C GLY A 451 4.36 13.30 -34.86
N ILE A 452 5.08 14.19 -34.17
CA ILE A 452 5.02 15.63 -34.47
C ILE A 452 5.59 15.94 -35.85
N PHE A 453 6.73 15.35 -36.24
CA PHE A 453 7.36 15.64 -37.54
C PHE A 453 6.65 15.00 -38.73
N GLU A 454 6.17 13.77 -38.60
CA GLU A 454 5.59 13.00 -39.71
C GLU A 454 4.08 13.17 -39.83
N VAL A 455 3.40 13.54 -38.75
CA VAL A 455 1.93 13.64 -38.70
C VAL A 455 1.48 15.07 -38.42
N ASP A 456 1.81 15.64 -37.26
CA ASP A 456 1.19 16.89 -36.79
C ASP A 456 1.60 18.11 -37.64
N ILE A 457 2.90 18.26 -37.94
CA ILE A 457 3.39 19.39 -38.73
C ILE A 457 2.83 19.33 -40.17
N PRO A 458 2.94 18.21 -40.92
CA PRO A 458 2.36 18.13 -42.27
C PRO A 458 0.84 18.33 -42.29
N PHE A 459 0.12 17.79 -41.31
CA PHE A 459 -1.33 17.97 -41.19
C PHE A 459 -1.71 19.43 -40.99
N ASN A 460 -1.06 20.11 -40.03
CA ASN A 460 -1.30 21.53 -39.77
C ASN A 460 -0.89 22.42 -40.95
N GLU A 461 0.20 22.08 -41.67
CA GLU A 461 0.59 22.79 -42.89
C GLU A 461 -0.45 22.66 -44.00
N GLN A 462 -1.02 21.46 -44.17
CA GLN A 462 -2.10 21.24 -45.13
C GLN A 462 -3.35 22.03 -44.74
N PHE A 463 -3.79 21.93 -43.48
CA PHE A 463 -4.95 22.64 -42.98
C PHE A 463 -4.80 24.16 -43.10
N LEU A 464 -3.62 24.71 -42.80
CA LEU A 464 -3.32 26.13 -42.97
C LEU A 464 -3.38 26.56 -44.45
N ASN A 465 -2.99 25.70 -45.38
CA ASN A 465 -3.10 25.97 -46.82
C ASN A 465 -4.57 25.96 -47.28
N ASP A 466 -5.38 25.04 -46.76
CA ASP A 466 -6.81 24.97 -47.06
C ASP A 466 -7.53 26.23 -46.56
N LEU A 467 -7.28 26.65 -45.31
CA LEU A 467 -7.81 27.92 -44.77
C LEU A 467 -7.39 29.15 -45.58
N LYS A 468 -6.16 29.18 -46.09
CA LYS A 468 -5.68 30.26 -46.98
C LYS A 468 -6.45 30.30 -48.29
N ASN A 469 -6.78 29.14 -48.86
CA ASN A 469 -7.57 29.04 -50.09
C ASN A 469 -9.03 29.47 -49.87
N ASP A 470 -9.61 29.09 -48.73
CA ASP A 470 -10.97 29.47 -48.35
C ASP A 470 -11.07 30.98 -48.10
N LEU A 471 -10.09 31.57 -47.41
CA LEU A 471 -10.00 33.02 -47.21
C LEU A 471 -9.90 33.78 -48.55
N GLN A 472 -9.11 33.27 -49.51
CA GLN A 472 -9.01 33.87 -50.85
C GLN A 472 -10.33 33.79 -51.64
N THR A 473 -11.17 32.81 -51.35
CA THR A 473 -12.48 32.62 -51.99
C THR A 473 -13.50 33.56 -51.37
N ALA A 474 -13.59 33.61 -50.04
CA ALA A 474 -14.45 34.53 -49.30
C ALA A 474 -14.15 36.02 -49.61
N LEU A 475 -12.87 36.38 -49.77
CA LEU A 475 -12.45 37.73 -50.20
C LEU A 475 -12.91 38.09 -51.62
N LYS A 476 -13.11 37.11 -52.50
CA LYS A 476 -13.65 37.34 -53.86
C LYS A 476 -15.17 37.47 -53.86
N GLU A 477 -15.83 36.89 -52.87
CA GLU A 477 -17.29 36.83 -52.74
C GLU A 477 -17.86 37.93 -51.82
N GLU A 478 -17.01 38.84 -51.30
CA GLU A 478 -17.36 39.93 -50.36
C GLU A 478 -18.03 39.44 -49.05
N GLU A 479 -17.70 38.22 -48.60
CA GLU A 479 -18.20 37.66 -47.34
C GLU A 479 -17.40 38.17 -46.12
N ASP A 480 -17.99 38.01 -44.92
CA ASP A 480 -17.33 38.37 -43.66
C ASP A 480 -16.15 37.43 -43.38
N THR A 481 -14.94 37.96 -43.56
CA THR A 481 -13.68 37.22 -43.41
C THR A 481 -13.13 37.19 -41.98
N SER A 482 -13.77 37.87 -41.02
CA SER A 482 -13.22 38.04 -39.67
C SER A 482 -12.98 36.70 -38.96
N TYR A 483 -13.88 35.74 -39.10
CA TYR A 483 -13.75 34.41 -38.51
C TYR A 483 -12.61 33.59 -39.13
N LEU A 484 -12.47 33.59 -40.47
CA LEU A 484 -11.40 32.88 -41.16
C LEU A 484 -10.02 33.47 -40.87
N MET A 485 -9.93 34.80 -40.69
CA MET A 485 -8.68 35.45 -40.27
C MET A 485 -8.28 35.06 -38.83
N GLU A 486 -9.24 34.95 -37.92
CA GLU A 486 -9.01 34.50 -36.55
C GLU A 486 -8.51 33.05 -36.52
N GLN A 487 -9.20 32.14 -37.23
CA GLN A 487 -8.78 30.74 -37.34
C GLN A 487 -7.40 30.58 -37.99
N LEU A 488 -7.11 31.34 -39.05
CA LEU A 488 -5.83 31.27 -39.72
C LEU A 488 -4.68 31.72 -38.80
N ASN A 489 -4.91 32.76 -37.99
CA ASN A 489 -3.95 33.21 -36.99
C ASN A 489 -3.75 32.17 -35.86
N GLU A 490 -4.82 31.57 -35.35
CA GLU A 490 -4.74 30.50 -34.35
C GLU A 490 -3.96 29.29 -34.87
N GLN A 491 -4.21 28.88 -36.12
CA GLN A 491 -3.52 27.75 -36.75
C GLN A 491 -2.05 28.05 -37.03
N GLU A 492 -1.70 29.28 -37.41
CA GLU A 492 -0.30 29.69 -37.58
C GLU A 492 0.46 29.68 -36.24
N ILE A 493 -0.18 30.12 -35.16
CA ILE A 493 0.36 30.03 -33.80
C ILE A 493 0.58 28.56 -33.39
N ALA A 494 -0.41 27.70 -33.61
CA ALA A 494 -0.33 26.27 -33.30
C ALA A 494 0.80 25.58 -34.09
N LEU A 495 0.91 25.83 -35.40
CA LEU A 495 1.95 25.27 -36.24
C LEU A 495 3.36 25.69 -35.79
N ASN A 496 3.53 26.96 -35.42
CA ASN A 496 4.81 27.45 -34.90
C ASN A 496 5.16 26.80 -33.55
N ALA A 497 4.18 26.60 -32.66
CA ALA A 497 4.37 25.89 -31.40
C ALA A 497 4.78 24.42 -31.62
N HIS A 498 4.17 23.72 -32.59
CA HIS A 498 4.56 22.34 -32.94
C HIS A 498 5.98 22.26 -33.49
N ARG A 499 6.41 23.23 -34.31
CA ARG A 499 7.79 23.30 -34.83
C ARG A 499 8.80 23.54 -33.70
N GLU A 500 8.53 24.49 -32.82
CA GLU A 500 9.39 24.76 -31.66
C GLU A 500 9.47 23.54 -30.72
N LEU A 501 8.35 22.86 -30.48
CA LEU A 501 8.29 21.63 -29.71
C LEU A 501 9.17 20.53 -30.34
N ALA A 502 9.07 20.34 -31.66
CA ALA A 502 9.82 19.34 -32.40
C ALA A 502 11.35 19.58 -32.35
N ASP A 503 11.76 20.85 -32.46
CA ASP A 503 13.15 21.26 -32.32
C ASP A 503 13.67 21.03 -30.89
N LEU A 504 12.89 21.41 -29.88
CA LEU A 504 13.22 21.19 -28.47
C LEU A 504 13.34 19.70 -28.12
N ILE A 505 12.45 18.84 -28.63
CA ILE A 505 12.54 17.39 -28.44
C ILE A 505 13.82 16.85 -29.08
N SER A 506 14.15 17.30 -30.30
CA SER A 506 15.34 16.86 -31.01
C SER A 506 16.63 17.24 -30.27
N LEU A 507 16.69 18.46 -29.75
CA LEU A 507 17.78 18.93 -28.88
C LEU A 507 17.82 18.15 -27.56
N ALA A 508 16.67 17.94 -26.92
CA ALA A 508 16.56 17.18 -25.67
C ALA A 508 17.11 15.76 -25.82
N ILE A 509 16.73 15.02 -26.86
CA ILE A 509 17.22 13.65 -27.11
C ILE A 509 18.73 13.64 -27.37
N ALA A 510 19.22 14.59 -28.17
CA ALA A 510 20.64 14.68 -28.53
C ALA A 510 21.53 15.01 -27.32
N ASP A 511 21.07 15.91 -26.45
CA ASP A 511 21.82 16.36 -25.28
C ASP A 511 21.64 15.45 -24.06
N TYR A 512 20.48 14.77 -23.94
CA TYR A 512 20.27 13.73 -22.94
C TYR A 512 21.31 12.61 -23.06
N LYS A 513 21.59 12.17 -24.31
CA LYS A 513 22.63 11.17 -24.62
C LYS A 513 24.05 11.63 -24.22
N LYS A 514 24.27 12.94 -24.05
CA LYS A 514 25.53 13.55 -23.59
C LYS A 514 25.56 13.86 -22.09
N GLY A 515 24.48 13.58 -21.37
CA GLY A 515 24.32 13.91 -19.95
C GLY A 515 24.03 15.40 -19.68
N ASN A 516 23.60 16.16 -20.68
CA ASN A 516 23.10 17.53 -20.52
C ASN A 516 21.57 17.52 -20.50
N TYR A 517 20.98 17.97 -19.40
CA TYR A 517 19.54 17.87 -19.18
C TYR A 517 18.79 19.20 -19.33
N ILE A 518 19.49 20.30 -19.62
CA ILE A 518 18.87 21.63 -19.68
C ILE A 518 17.78 21.66 -20.77
N HIS A 519 18.12 21.24 -21.98
CA HIS A 519 17.16 21.20 -23.10
C HIS A 519 15.99 20.25 -22.85
N LEU A 520 16.18 19.18 -22.06
CA LEU A 520 15.09 18.30 -21.64
C LEU A 520 14.13 19.04 -20.70
N ILE A 521 14.66 19.81 -19.74
CA ILE A 521 13.83 20.59 -18.82
C ILE A 521 13.12 21.73 -19.58
N GLU A 522 13.79 22.37 -20.53
CA GLU A 522 13.20 23.41 -21.40
C GLU A 522 12.06 22.85 -22.25
N TYR A 523 12.27 21.68 -22.88
CA TYR A 523 11.20 20.94 -23.56
C TYR A 523 10.00 20.70 -22.64
N GLN A 524 10.23 20.13 -21.44
CA GLN A 524 9.15 19.84 -20.49
C GLN A 524 8.43 21.11 -20.02
N LEU A 525 9.17 22.20 -19.79
CA LEU A 525 8.59 23.48 -19.42
C LEU A 525 7.74 24.06 -20.55
N PHE A 526 8.23 24.02 -21.79
CA PHE A 526 7.49 24.46 -22.96
C PHE A 526 6.21 23.64 -23.16
N TYR A 527 6.33 22.31 -23.10
CA TYR A 527 5.19 21.40 -23.19
C TYR A 527 4.14 21.68 -22.12
N ASN A 528 4.55 21.83 -20.85
CA ASN A 528 3.63 22.13 -19.75
C ASN A 528 2.92 23.47 -19.93
N ARG A 529 3.59 24.49 -20.49
CA ARG A 529 2.96 25.78 -20.81
C ARG A 529 1.99 25.70 -21.99
N LEU A 530 2.31 24.87 -22.99
CA LEU A 530 1.46 24.60 -24.13
C LEU A 530 0.12 23.99 -23.69
N ILE A 531 0.16 22.93 -22.89
CA ILE A 531 -1.05 22.28 -22.37
C ILE A 531 -1.77 23.11 -21.29
N ASN A 532 -1.12 24.12 -20.70
CA ASN A 532 -1.74 25.10 -19.79
C ASN A 532 -2.52 26.19 -20.55
N GLY A 533 -2.44 26.23 -21.89
CA GLY A 533 -3.10 27.22 -22.72
C GLY A 533 -2.41 28.59 -22.79
N GLU A 534 -1.14 28.71 -22.34
CA GLU A 534 -0.41 30.00 -22.37
C GLU A 534 -0.19 30.54 -23.80
N PHE A 535 -0.31 29.70 -24.81
CA PHE A 535 -0.09 30.04 -26.22
C PHE A 535 -1.39 30.18 -27.03
N ASN A 536 -2.56 30.29 -26.38
CA ASN A 536 -3.88 30.34 -27.04
C ASN A 536 -4.10 29.19 -28.06
N SER A 537 -3.55 28.01 -27.78
CA SER A 537 -3.78 26.82 -28.59
C SER A 537 -5.01 26.06 -28.07
N SER A 538 -5.78 25.44 -28.97
CA SER A 538 -6.96 24.63 -28.64
C SER A 538 -6.64 23.31 -27.87
N TYR A 539 -5.42 23.17 -27.36
CA TYR A 539 -4.85 21.95 -26.75
C TYR A 539 -4.83 21.96 -25.21
N SER A 540 -5.66 22.79 -24.56
CA SER A 540 -5.72 22.82 -23.10
C SER A 540 -6.32 21.52 -22.53
N VAL A 541 -5.52 20.76 -21.78
CA VAL A 541 -5.96 19.53 -21.06
C VAL A 541 -6.10 19.81 -19.55
N VAL A 542 -6.13 21.10 -19.18
CA VAL A 542 -6.18 21.55 -17.78
C VAL A 542 -7.42 21.00 -17.06
N ASP A 543 -8.54 20.88 -17.75
CA ASP A 543 -9.81 20.40 -17.17
C ASP A 543 -9.78 18.92 -16.74
N ASP A 544 -8.85 18.14 -17.30
CA ASP A 544 -8.69 16.73 -16.99
C ASP A 544 -7.60 16.47 -15.94
N ILE A 545 -6.56 17.31 -15.89
CA ILE A 545 -5.42 17.13 -14.98
C ILE A 545 -5.59 17.95 -13.70
N GLY A 546 -6.12 19.17 -13.82
CA GLY A 546 -6.28 20.17 -12.76
C GLY A 546 -5.21 21.27 -12.79
N GLN A 547 -5.63 22.54 -12.68
CA GLN A 547 -4.73 23.71 -12.74
C GLN A 547 -3.61 23.65 -11.70
N PHE A 548 -3.89 23.19 -10.48
CA PHE A 548 -2.87 23.09 -9.42
C PHE A 548 -1.71 22.19 -9.83
N THR A 549 -1.99 21.08 -10.50
CA THR A 549 -0.97 20.18 -11.05
C THR A 549 -0.17 20.86 -12.14
N MET A 550 -0.79 21.67 -12.98
CA MET A 550 -0.09 22.41 -14.02
C MET A 550 0.85 23.46 -13.45
N ASP A 551 0.33 24.33 -12.59
CA ASP A 551 1.09 25.42 -11.96
C ASP A 551 2.28 24.89 -11.16
N ALA A 552 2.07 23.82 -10.38
CA ALA A 552 3.13 23.17 -9.64
C ALA A 552 4.19 22.55 -10.57
N SER A 553 3.77 21.92 -11.68
CA SER A 553 4.70 21.32 -12.65
C SER A 553 5.54 22.38 -13.36
N ILE A 554 4.93 23.50 -13.78
CA ILE A 554 5.64 24.62 -14.40
C ILE A 554 6.66 25.22 -13.43
N ALA A 555 6.23 25.53 -12.21
CA ALA A 555 7.09 26.10 -11.17
C ALA A 555 8.25 25.15 -10.80
N GLU A 556 8.01 23.84 -10.83
CA GLU A 556 9.05 22.84 -10.61
C GLU A 556 10.12 22.86 -11.70
N LYS A 557 9.74 22.88 -12.99
CA LYS A 557 10.72 22.97 -14.09
C LYS A 557 11.53 24.27 -14.03
N GLN A 558 10.88 25.38 -13.70
CA GLN A 558 11.58 26.66 -13.47
C GLN A 558 12.60 26.56 -12.33
N TRP A 559 12.25 25.85 -11.25
CA TRP A 559 13.18 25.59 -10.15
C TRP A 559 14.38 24.76 -10.60
N LEU A 560 14.15 23.69 -11.38
CA LEU A 560 15.20 22.82 -11.90
C LEU A 560 16.18 23.59 -12.80
N LEU A 561 15.68 24.46 -13.69
CA LEU A 561 16.52 25.32 -14.54
C LEU A 561 17.37 26.29 -13.70
N LYS A 562 16.73 26.98 -12.75
CA LYS A 562 17.40 27.97 -11.89
C LYS A 562 18.56 27.38 -11.08
N HIS A 563 18.45 26.12 -10.68
CA HIS A 563 19.44 25.45 -9.83
C HIS A 563 20.29 24.41 -10.59
N THR A 564 20.10 24.28 -11.91
CA THR A 564 20.83 23.34 -12.79
C THR A 564 20.80 21.90 -12.25
N ILE A 565 19.62 21.42 -11.90
CA ILE A 565 19.39 20.10 -11.29
C ILE A 565 19.08 19.07 -12.39
N ARG A 566 19.59 17.84 -12.26
CA ARG A 566 19.21 16.75 -13.17
C ARG A 566 17.73 16.38 -12.93
N PRO A 567 16.87 16.39 -13.96
CA PRO A 567 15.49 15.94 -13.83
C PRO A 567 15.47 14.44 -13.56
N LEU A 568 14.43 13.97 -12.87
CA LEU A 568 14.19 12.53 -12.74
C LEU A 568 13.67 12.01 -14.07
N SER A 569 14.06 10.78 -14.41
CA SER A 569 13.89 10.19 -15.74
C SER A 569 12.44 9.91 -16.17
N SER A 570 11.45 10.21 -15.32
CA SER A 570 10.04 9.83 -15.50
C SER A 570 9.08 10.99 -15.23
N GLY A 571 8.13 11.21 -16.14
CA GLY A 571 7.02 12.15 -15.99
C GLY A 571 7.32 13.61 -16.32
N GLY A 572 6.57 14.18 -17.26
CA GLY A 572 6.59 15.62 -17.53
C GLY A 572 5.90 16.45 -16.44
N LEU A 573 4.94 15.82 -15.74
CA LEU A 573 4.07 16.45 -14.76
C LEU A 573 4.31 15.95 -13.33
N LEU A 574 3.97 16.79 -12.35
CA LEU A 574 4.11 16.55 -10.93
C LEU A 574 2.77 16.11 -10.33
N LEU A 575 2.54 14.80 -10.26
CA LEU A 575 1.35 14.22 -9.62
C LEU A 575 1.23 14.67 -8.15
N ASN A 576 0.04 15.10 -7.75
CA ASN A 576 -0.23 15.64 -6.43
C ASN A 576 -1.67 15.38 -5.97
N ILE A 577 -2.01 15.82 -4.75
CA ILE A 577 -3.33 15.57 -4.14
C ILE A 577 -4.51 16.24 -4.86
N HIS A 578 -4.23 17.23 -5.70
CA HIS A 578 -5.23 17.94 -6.50
C HIS A 578 -5.29 17.44 -7.95
N THR A 579 -4.46 16.46 -8.32
CA THR A 579 -4.53 15.82 -9.63
C THR A 579 -5.83 15.02 -9.74
N ASN A 580 -6.59 15.26 -10.81
CA ASN A 580 -7.85 14.55 -11.04
C ASN A 580 -7.61 13.13 -11.59
N THR A 581 -7.12 12.25 -10.71
CA THR A 581 -6.80 10.84 -11.02
C THR A 581 -7.98 10.02 -11.55
N LYS A 582 -9.23 10.48 -11.37
CA LYS A 582 -10.43 9.77 -11.83
C LYS A 582 -10.59 9.79 -13.36
N LYS A 583 -10.16 10.87 -14.01
CA LYS A 583 -10.25 11.02 -15.47
C LYS A 583 -9.03 10.49 -16.21
N LEU A 584 -7.99 10.08 -15.48
CA LEU A 584 -6.68 9.76 -16.03
C LEU A 584 -6.48 8.24 -16.09
N SER A 585 -5.93 7.75 -17.20
CA SER A 585 -5.63 6.33 -17.34
C SER A 585 -4.53 5.89 -16.36
N ARG A 586 -4.58 4.63 -15.94
CA ARG A 586 -3.57 4.06 -15.03
C ARG A 586 -2.17 4.13 -15.63
N GLU A 587 -2.05 3.89 -16.93
CA GLU A 587 -0.79 3.98 -17.67
C GLU A 587 -0.21 5.41 -17.60
N TRP A 588 -1.05 6.43 -17.80
CA TRP A 588 -0.62 7.83 -17.68
C TRP A 588 -0.10 8.17 -16.27
N ILE A 589 -0.77 7.66 -15.23
CA ILE A 589 -0.34 7.84 -13.84
C ILE A 589 1.02 7.18 -13.61
N VAL A 590 1.19 5.93 -14.05
CA VAL A 590 2.46 5.18 -13.91
C VAL A 590 3.61 5.90 -14.65
N ASN A 591 3.33 6.44 -15.84
CA ASN A 591 4.31 7.16 -16.65
C ASN A 591 4.74 8.50 -16.04
N ASN A 592 3.88 9.11 -15.22
CA ASN A 592 4.18 10.36 -14.50
C ASN A 592 4.66 10.17 -13.05
N GLU A 593 4.70 8.93 -12.56
CA GLU A 593 5.23 8.64 -11.23
C GLU A 593 6.76 8.65 -11.22
N ARG A 594 7.33 9.43 -10.30
CA ARG A 594 8.76 9.74 -10.21
C ARG A 594 9.56 8.66 -9.51
N ILE A 595 10.52 8.08 -10.23
CA ILE A 595 11.40 7.03 -9.70
C ILE A 595 12.85 7.31 -10.12
N ASP A 596 13.76 7.21 -9.17
CA ASP A 596 15.22 7.33 -9.35
C ASP A 596 15.90 6.50 -8.26
N ASP A 597 17.06 5.91 -8.56
CA ASP A 597 17.85 5.05 -7.69
C ASP A 597 19.08 5.75 -7.08
N ASN A 598 19.16 7.07 -7.17
CA ASN A 598 20.17 7.84 -6.44
C ASN A 598 20.00 7.78 -4.91
N GLY A 599 21.06 8.08 -4.15
CA GLY A 599 21.13 7.90 -2.70
C GLY A 599 20.07 8.68 -1.89
N LEU A 600 19.92 9.98 -2.14
CA LEU A 600 18.94 10.81 -1.44
C LEU A 600 17.49 10.47 -1.85
N PHE A 601 17.25 10.25 -3.15
CA PHE A 601 15.91 9.96 -3.66
C PHE A 601 15.44 8.56 -3.26
N SER A 602 16.35 7.57 -3.20
CA SER A 602 16.05 6.24 -2.63
C SER A 602 15.58 6.33 -1.18
N LEU A 603 16.18 7.22 -0.38
CA LEU A 603 15.71 7.44 1.00
C LEU A 603 14.35 8.15 1.02
N TYR A 604 14.11 9.08 0.09
CA TYR A 604 12.80 9.71 -0.08
C TYR A 604 11.72 8.67 -0.41
N LEU A 605 11.96 7.81 -1.41
CA LEU A 605 11.07 6.70 -1.78
C LEU A 605 10.85 5.73 -0.60
N PHE A 606 11.89 5.43 0.19
CA PHE A 606 11.77 4.60 1.39
C PHE A 606 10.76 5.17 2.41
N PHE A 607 10.68 6.50 2.55
CA PHE A 607 9.66 7.13 3.39
C PHE A 607 8.30 7.22 2.71
N GLN A 608 8.25 7.63 1.42
CA GLN A 608 7.02 7.80 0.65
C GLN A 608 6.23 6.48 0.52
N GLN A 609 6.93 5.36 0.30
CA GLN A 609 6.35 4.01 0.23
C GLN A 609 6.11 3.38 1.61
N ASN A 610 6.20 4.15 2.70
CA ASN A 610 5.96 3.70 4.07
C ASN A 610 6.89 2.56 4.56
N ALA A 611 8.03 2.32 3.89
CA ALA A 611 8.98 1.27 4.30
C ALA A 611 9.62 1.55 5.67
N HIS A 612 9.57 2.79 6.15
CA HIS A 612 9.99 3.20 7.49
C HIS A 612 9.23 2.53 8.65
N PHE A 613 8.06 1.92 8.42
CA PHE A 613 7.40 1.09 9.43
C PHE A 613 8.20 -0.17 9.78
N LEU A 614 9.01 -0.70 8.87
CA LEU A 614 9.83 -1.90 9.10
C LEU A 614 10.86 -1.70 10.23
N PRO A 615 11.74 -0.68 10.20
CA PRO A 615 12.66 -0.43 11.32
C PRO A 615 11.90 -0.09 12.61
N LEU A 616 10.76 0.59 12.54
CA LEU A 616 9.90 0.88 13.70
C LEU A 616 9.43 -0.41 14.38
N VAL A 617 8.86 -1.34 13.61
CA VAL A 617 8.39 -2.64 14.11
C VAL A 617 9.55 -3.46 14.67
N PHE A 618 10.67 -3.58 13.94
CA PHE A 618 11.83 -4.34 14.42
C PHE A 618 12.41 -3.79 15.72
N LEU A 619 12.52 -2.46 15.86
CA LEU A 619 13.02 -1.84 17.08
C LEU A 619 12.02 -1.96 18.23
N LEU A 620 10.72 -1.86 17.97
CA LEU A 620 9.69 -2.16 18.97
C LEU A 620 9.85 -3.57 19.51
N PHE A 621 10.04 -4.58 18.65
CA PHE A 621 10.29 -5.96 19.07
C PHE A 621 11.61 -6.14 19.83
N LEU A 622 12.66 -5.46 19.38
CA LEU A 622 14.01 -5.63 19.90
C LEU A 622 14.19 -5.02 21.29
N VAL A 623 13.67 -3.80 21.51
CA VAL A 623 13.91 -3.02 22.74
C VAL A 623 12.63 -2.53 23.43
N GLY A 624 11.47 -2.57 22.79
CA GLY A 624 10.21 -2.08 23.37
C GLY A 624 9.60 -2.92 24.50
N GLY A 625 10.13 -4.12 24.78
CA GLY A 625 9.57 -5.04 25.78
C GLY A 625 9.68 -4.57 27.24
N GLY A 626 10.51 -3.56 27.51
CA GLY A 626 10.59 -2.88 28.81
C GLY A 626 10.78 -3.81 30.01
N LEU A 627 9.96 -3.60 31.06
CA LEU A 627 9.96 -4.41 32.28
C LEU A 627 9.25 -5.76 32.10
N ALA A 628 8.36 -5.89 31.11
CA ALA A 628 7.68 -7.16 30.81
C ALA A 628 8.70 -8.25 30.43
N TYR A 629 9.81 -7.86 29.80
CA TYR A 629 10.92 -8.76 29.51
C TYR A 629 11.52 -9.42 30.78
N GLU A 630 11.55 -8.70 31.91
CA GLU A 630 12.12 -9.21 33.18
C GLU A 630 11.07 -9.87 34.09
N ARG A 631 9.78 -9.76 33.75
CA ARG A 631 8.62 -10.24 34.53
C ARG A 631 7.97 -11.50 33.97
N GLY A 632 8.55 -12.08 32.91
CA GLY A 632 8.05 -13.30 32.27
C GLY A 632 8.14 -14.54 33.17
N LYS A 633 8.08 -15.74 32.57
CA LYS A 633 8.13 -17.02 33.32
C LYS A 633 9.39 -17.20 34.17
N ARG A 634 10.47 -16.48 33.84
CA ARG A 634 11.70 -16.38 34.65
C ARG A 634 11.82 -14.94 35.14
N PRO A 635 11.38 -14.63 36.37
CA PRO A 635 11.39 -13.27 36.88
C PRO A 635 12.82 -12.85 37.26
N THR A 636 13.62 -12.47 36.27
CA THR A 636 14.95 -11.88 36.48
C THR A 636 14.86 -10.57 37.26
N ILE A 637 13.70 -9.92 37.24
CA ILE A 637 13.43 -8.74 38.08
C ILE A 637 13.61 -9.05 39.58
N SER A 638 13.27 -10.26 40.04
CA SER A 638 13.43 -10.64 41.45
C SER A 638 14.91 -10.67 41.85
N PHE A 639 15.79 -11.09 40.94
CA PHE A 639 17.23 -11.05 41.14
C PHE A 639 17.78 -9.62 41.06
N LEU A 640 17.25 -8.78 40.16
CA LEU A 640 17.67 -7.36 40.11
C LEU A 640 17.28 -6.61 41.39
N ARG A 641 16.16 -6.98 42.02
CA ARG A 641 15.71 -6.42 43.30
C ARG A 641 16.61 -6.78 44.49
N THR A 642 17.42 -7.85 44.41
CA THR A 642 18.40 -8.16 45.47
C THR A 642 19.67 -7.32 45.36
N GLN A 643 19.83 -6.55 44.29
CA GLN A 643 20.94 -5.62 44.11
C GLN A 643 20.57 -4.23 44.66
N PRO A 644 21.54 -3.39 45.04
CA PRO A 644 21.27 -2.02 45.51
C PRO A 644 20.92 -1.08 44.33
N VAL A 645 19.86 -1.42 43.60
CA VAL A 645 19.40 -0.75 42.38
C VAL A 645 17.89 -0.58 42.47
N SER A 646 17.40 0.66 42.41
CA SER A 646 15.97 0.94 42.48
C SER A 646 15.25 0.56 41.18
N GLU A 647 13.97 0.17 41.24
CA GLU A 647 13.18 -0.12 40.03
C GLU A 647 13.11 1.06 39.07
N GLN A 648 13.07 2.29 39.61
CA GLN A 648 13.12 3.52 38.82
C GLN A 648 14.41 3.61 38.02
N SER A 649 15.56 3.32 38.64
CA SER A 649 16.84 3.35 37.93
C SER A 649 16.93 2.28 36.83
N ILE A 650 16.32 1.11 37.03
CA ILE A 650 16.19 0.07 36.00
C ILE A 650 15.33 0.58 34.84
N PHE A 651 14.19 1.19 35.14
CA PHE A 651 13.28 1.75 34.15
C PHE A 651 13.95 2.85 33.31
N TYR A 652 14.57 3.84 33.94
CA TYR A 652 15.32 4.90 33.23
C TYR A 652 16.48 4.33 32.42
N GLY A 653 17.22 3.36 32.96
CA GLY A 653 18.31 2.70 32.26
C GLY A 653 17.82 1.97 31.01
N LYS A 654 16.64 1.34 31.05
CA LYS A 654 16.01 0.71 29.88
C LYS A 654 15.50 1.72 28.86
N ILE A 655 14.87 2.82 29.28
CA ILE A 655 14.46 3.89 28.37
C ILE A 655 15.68 4.42 27.63
N LEU A 656 16.73 4.85 28.36
CA LEU A 656 17.91 5.45 27.78
C LEU A 656 18.65 4.48 26.85
N HIS A 657 18.80 3.22 27.26
CA HIS A 657 19.35 2.18 26.40
C HIS A 657 18.55 2.01 25.11
N SER A 658 17.22 1.91 25.21
CA SER A 658 16.35 1.68 24.06
C SER A 658 16.37 2.87 23.10
N ALA A 659 16.39 4.09 23.63
CA ALA A 659 16.52 5.31 22.84
C ALA A 659 17.85 5.34 22.06
N ILE A 660 18.98 5.12 22.75
CA ILE A 660 20.31 5.13 22.12
C ILE A 660 20.43 4.05 21.04
N VAL A 661 20.04 2.80 21.35
CA VAL A 661 20.08 1.69 20.39
C VAL A 661 19.24 2.02 19.16
N SER A 662 18.02 2.52 19.35
CA SER A 662 17.08 2.76 18.27
C SER A 662 17.54 3.90 17.36
N ILE A 663 17.98 5.02 17.93
CA ILE A 663 18.51 6.15 17.16
C ILE A 663 19.74 5.72 16.34
N ILE A 664 20.72 5.07 16.97
CA ILE A 664 21.92 4.62 16.27
C ILE A 664 21.57 3.63 15.16
N THR A 665 20.66 2.70 15.43
CA THR A 665 20.22 1.71 14.42
C THR A 665 19.56 2.39 13.23
N CYS A 666 18.63 3.32 13.45
CA CYS A 666 17.96 4.05 12.37
C CYS A 666 18.94 4.88 11.55
N LEU A 667 19.87 5.60 12.19
CA LEU A 667 20.90 6.36 11.48
C LEU A 667 21.79 5.46 10.63
N ILE A 668 22.16 4.27 11.13
CA ILE A 668 22.92 3.29 10.35
C ILE A 668 22.09 2.81 9.15
N LEU A 669 20.81 2.49 9.34
CA LEU A 669 19.94 2.01 8.26
C LEU A 669 19.73 3.08 7.18
N PHE A 670 19.37 4.31 7.57
CA PHE A 670 19.20 5.42 6.62
C PHE A 670 20.51 5.77 5.92
N GLY A 671 21.62 5.79 6.66
CA GLY A 671 22.95 5.95 6.08
C GLY A 671 23.30 4.83 5.09
N THR A 672 22.85 3.59 5.34
CA THR A 672 23.04 2.46 4.42
C THR A 672 22.22 2.61 3.14
N VAL A 673 20.98 3.10 3.22
CA VAL A 673 20.15 3.41 2.03
C VAL A 673 20.86 4.44 1.15
N ILE A 674 21.31 5.56 1.74
CA ILE A 674 22.04 6.61 1.02
C ILE A 674 23.34 6.05 0.43
N LEU A 675 24.10 5.28 1.22
CA LEU A 675 25.36 4.68 0.78
C LEU A 675 25.17 3.77 -0.44
N ILE A 676 24.17 2.89 -0.40
CA ILE A 676 23.89 1.95 -1.50
C ILE A 676 23.55 2.73 -2.78
N GLY A 677 22.61 3.67 -2.72
CA GLY A 677 22.27 4.48 -3.90
C GLY A 677 23.44 5.34 -4.42
N THR A 678 24.29 5.83 -3.51
CA THR A 678 25.51 6.57 -3.89
C THR A 678 26.56 5.70 -4.59
N VAL A 679 26.67 4.42 -4.20
CA VAL A 679 27.67 3.49 -4.76
C VAL A 679 27.25 2.99 -6.14
N PHE A 680 25.95 2.78 -6.37
CA PHE A 680 25.43 2.18 -7.60
C PHE A 680 24.98 3.21 -8.66
N ASP A 681 24.59 4.43 -8.26
CA ASP A 681 24.32 5.56 -9.17
C ASP A 681 25.10 6.81 -8.72
N ARG A 682 24.49 7.66 -7.88
CA ARG A 682 25.09 8.90 -7.35
C ARG A 682 24.47 9.32 -6.02
N PHE A 683 25.08 10.30 -5.35
CA PHE A 683 24.57 10.81 -4.07
C PHE A 683 23.14 11.39 -4.18
N GLY A 684 22.85 12.10 -5.27
CA GLY A 684 21.58 12.79 -5.51
C GLY A 684 21.68 14.30 -5.28
N ASP A 685 20.68 15.04 -5.75
CA ASP A 685 20.67 16.50 -5.75
C ASP A 685 19.98 17.06 -4.50
N TRP A 686 20.74 17.71 -3.59
CA TRP A 686 20.21 18.22 -2.32
C TRP A 686 19.08 19.25 -2.49
N ASN A 687 19.18 20.08 -3.54
CA ASN A 687 18.24 21.15 -3.86
C ASN A 687 17.08 20.71 -4.76
N TYR A 688 16.93 19.39 -5.00
CA TYR A 688 15.81 18.86 -5.76
C TYR A 688 14.48 19.32 -5.14
N PRO A 689 13.55 19.90 -5.92
CA PRO A 689 12.33 20.50 -5.39
C PRO A 689 11.33 19.42 -4.97
N ILE A 690 10.96 19.41 -3.68
CA ILE A 690 9.84 18.61 -3.16
C ILE A 690 8.67 19.54 -2.89
N LEU A 691 7.49 19.18 -3.41
CA LEU A 691 6.27 19.94 -3.25
C LEU A 691 5.83 19.96 -1.78
N HIS A 692 5.59 21.16 -1.27
CA HIS A 692 4.96 21.40 0.03
C HIS A 692 3.62 22.12 -0.18
N TYR A 693 2.56 21.56 0.37
CA TYR A 693 1.21 22.10 0.28
C TYR A 693 0.94 23.07 1.42
N ASP A 694 0.35 24.21 1.08
CA ASP A 694 -0.11 25.20 2.05
C ASP A 694 -1.64 25.29 1.95
N GLY A 695 -2.31 25.15 3.10
CA GLY A 695 -3.77 25.08 3.18
C GLY A 695 -4.48 26.37 2.74
N LEU A 696 -5.80 26.30 2.58
CA LEU A 696 -6.63 27.46 2.21
C LEU A 696 -6.48 28.60 3.24
N SER A 697 -6.51 28.25 4.53
CA SER A 697 -6.36 29.21 5.63
C SER A 697 -5.01 29.94 5.62
N GLU A 698 -3.93 29.29 5.18
CA GLU A 698 -2.59 29.87 5.09
C GLU A 698 -2.41 30.70 3.81
N SER A 699 -2.79 30.15 2.67
CA SER A 699 -2.70 30.80 1.35
C SER A 699 -3.60 32.02 1.19
N SER A 700 -4.68 32.11 1.97
CA SER A 700 -5.60 33.26 1.99
C SER A 700 -5.07 34.46 2.78
N THR A 701 -3.96 34.33 3.51
CA THR A 701 -3.37 35.45 4.26
C THR A 701 -2.72 36.48 3.34
N ALA A 702 -2.75 37.76 3.75
CA ALA A 702 -2.19 38.85 2.96
C ALA A 702 -0.65 38.77 2.82
N ASP A 703 0.03 38.17 3.80
CA ASP A 703 1.50 38.05 3.85
C ASP A 703 2.03 36.71 3.32
N TYR A 704 1.19 35.95 2.60
CA TYR A 704 1.58 34.64 2.06
C TYR A 704 2.72 34.77 1.04
N LYS A 705 3.80 34.01 1.25
CA LYS A 705 5.05 34.08 0.45
C LYS A 705 5.21 32.96 -0.59
N GLY A 706 4.34 31.94 -0.55
CA GLY A 706 4.36 30.85 -1.51
C GLY A 706 3.69 31.22 -2.83
N MET A 707 3.58 30.23 -3.72
CA MET A 707 2.86 30.35 -4.98
C MET A 707 1.38 30.01 -4.76
N LYS A 708 0.48 30.73 -5.43
CA LYS A 708 -0.96 30.48 -5.35
C LYS A 708 -1.43 29.83 -6.64
N SER A 709 -2.21 28.76 -6.52
CA SER A 709 -2.94 28.13 -7.61
C SER A 709 -4.35 27.80 -7.13
N ILE A 710 -5.37 28.28 -7.86
CA ILE A 710 -6.81 28.10 -7.61
C ILE A 710 -7.17 27.75 -6.15
N TYR A 711 -7.48 28.76 -5.34
CA TYR A 711 -7.83 28.67 -3.91
C TYR A 711 -6.76 28.07 -2.96
N TYR A 712 -5.68 27.46 -3.45
CA TYR A 712 -4.64 26.84 -2.61
C TYR A 712 -3.26 27.48 -2.79
N GLY A 713 -2.37 27.21 -1.85
CA GLY A 713 -0.98 27.64 -1.89
C GLY A 713 -0.02 26.46 -1.97
N PHE A 714 1.15 26.67 -2.54
CA PHE A 714 2.24 25.71 -2.50
C PHE A 714 3.62 26.38 -2.55
N GLN A 715 4.62 25.63 -2.12
CA GLN A 715 6.02 26.02 -2.20
C GLN A 715 6.91 24.79 -2.42
N PHE A 716 8.17 25.02 -2.81
CA PHE A 716 9.15 23.94 -2.93
C PHE A 716 10.14 23.96 -1.78
N ILE A 717 10.33 22.80 -1.17
CA ILE A 717 11.33 22.57 -0.14
C ILE A 717 12.45 21.72 -0.76
N PRO A 718 13.73 22.09 -0.57
CA PRO A 718 14.86 21.25 -0.97
C PRO A 718 14.76 19.83 -0.39
N LEU A 719 15.00 18.82 -1.22
CA LEU A 719 14.96 17.40 -0.84
C LEU A 719 15.78 17.10 0.41
N GLY A 720 16.97 17.69 0.55
CA GLY A 720 17.79 17.46 1.74
C GLY A 720 17.18 18.06 3.02
N LEU A 721 16.52 19.22 2.94
CA LEU A 721 15.79 19.80 4.07
C LEU A 721 14.57 18.95 4.42
N TYR A 722 13.84 18.48 3.42
CA TYR A 722 12.73 17.54 3.57
C TYR A 722 13.17 16.26 4.30
N LEU A 723 14.26 15.63 3.88
CA LEU A 723 14.81 14.43 4.52
C LEU A 723 15.27 14.69 5.96
N MET A 724 15.82 15.86 6.26
CA MET A 724 16.19 16.20 7.64
C MET A 724 14.96 16.33 8.55
N GLN A 725 13.89 16.95 8.05
CA GLN A 725 12.62 17.06 8.76
C GLN A 725 11.96 15.70 8.96
N ILE A 726 11.92 14.86 7.93
CA ILE A 726 11.31 13.52 7.98
C ILE A 726 12.04 12.59 8.95
N ILE A 727 13.38 12.58 8.93
CA ILE A 727 14.20 11.77 9.84
C ILE A 727 14.03 12.26 11.28
N SER A 728 14.02 13.58 11.50
CA SER A 728 13.85 14.15 12.84
C SER A 728 12.48 13.77 13.43
N LEU A 729 11.40 13.95 12.67
CA LEU A 729 10.05 13.59 13.10
C LEU A 729 9.95 12.08 13.35
N PHE A 730 10.46 11.25 12.43
CA PHE A 730 10.50 9.79 12.59
C PHE A 730 11.21 9.34 13.86
N LEU A 731 12.37 9.90 14.18
CA LEU A 731 13.11 9.53 15.39
C LEU A 731 12.32 9.85 16.66
N VAL A 732 11.62 10.98 16.72
CA VAL A 732 10.81 11.34 17.89
C VAL A 732 9.54 10.46 17.98
N VAL A 733 8.88 10.16 16.85
CA VAL A 733 7.76 9.21 16.79
C VAL A 733 8.19 7.83 17.28
N LEU A 734 9.33 7.33 16.83
CA LEU A 734 9.91 6.07 17.26
C LEU A 734 10.14 6.05 18.78
N LEU A 735 10.73 7.11 19.33
CA LEU A 735 10.93 7.24 20.78
C LEU A 735 9.61 7.26 21.54
N PHE A 736 8.60 7.98 21.04
CA PHE A 736 7.26 8.00 21.63
C PHE A 736 6.66 6.60 21.71
N ILE A 737 6.67 5.83 20.62
CA ILE A 737 6.13 4.47 20.58
C ILE A 737 6.90 3.53 21.52
N LEU A 738 8.23 3.63 21.57
CA LEU A 738 9.06 2.82 22.47
C LEU A 738 8.77 3.13 23.94
N ILE A 739 8.61 4.42 24.28
CA ILE A 739 8.32 4.85 25.64
C ILE A 739 6.90 4.47 26.05
N LEU A 740 5.92 4.59 25.14
CA LEU A 740 4.56 4.08 25.33
C LEU A 740 4.57 2.57 25.61
N SER A 741 5.31 1.79 24.81
CA SER A 741 5.47 0.35 25.03
C SER A 741 6.09 0.03 26.39
N GLN A 742 7.13 0.76 26.78
CA GLN A 742 7.76 0.57 28.09
C GLN A 742 6.85 0.99 29.25
N PHE A 743 6.05 2.05 29.07
CA PHE A 743 5.04 2.47 30.03
C PHE A 743 3.99 1.36 30.24
N LEU A 744 3.45 0.79 29.16
CA LEU A 744 2.49 -0.32 29.24
C LEU A 744 3.09 -1.56 29.92
N SER A 745 4.39 -1.80 29.75
CA SER A 745 5.12 -2.89 30.40
C SER A 745 5.15 -2.81 31.94
N ILE A 746 4.81 -1.65 32.52
CA ILE A 746 4.65 -1.48 33.97
C ILE A 746 3.42 -2.25 34.48
N PHE A 747 2.36 -2.31 33.68
CA PHE A 747 1.09 -2.95 34.03
C PHE A 747 1.01 -4.38 33.52
N ILE A 748 1.57 -4.64 32.33
CA ILE A 748 1.42 -5.90 31.62
C ILE A 748 2.67 -6.77 31.83
N LYS A 749 2.48 -8.01 32.32
CA LYS A 749 3.58 -8.96 32.57
C LYS A 749 4.05 -9.69 31.30
N SER A 750 3.18 -9.85 30.31
CA SER A 750 3.50 -10.55 29.06
C SER A 750 4.04 -9.58 28.02
N GLN A 751 5.27 -9.79 27.56
CA GLN A 751 5.90 -8.97 26.51
C GLN A 751 5.04 -8.91 25.23
N PHE A 752 4.45 -10.04 24.85
CA PHE A 752 3.59 -10.11 23.68
C PHE A 752 2.38 -9.18 23.81
N VAL A 753 1.72 -9.22 24.97
CA VAL A 753 0.53 -8.40 25.23
C VAL A 753 0.89 -6.92 25.28
N VAL A 754 2.08 -6.56 25.76
CA VAL A 754 2.59 -5.18 25.67
C VAL A 754 2.64 -4.73 24.22
N PHE A 755 3.31 -5.48 23.34
CA PHE A 755 3.45 -5.10 21.93
C PHE A 755 2.11 -4.95 21.22
N VAL A 756 1.22 -5.93 21.37
CA VAL A 756 -0.12 -5.89 20.77
C VAL A 756 -0.90 -4.68 21.29
N SER A 757 -0.86 -4.42 22.61
CA SER A 757 -1.54 -3.26 23.20
C SER A 757 -0.96 -1.94 22.69
N THR A 758 0.36 -1.83 22.54
CA THR A 758 1.01 -0.64 21.96
C THR A 758 0.51 -0.39 20.55
N VAL A 759 0.52 -1.41 19.69
CA VAL A 759 0.04 -1.29 18.29
C VAL A 759 -1.42 -0.86 18.25
N PHE A 760 -2.28 -1.47 19.08
CA PHE A 760 -3.69 -1.08 19.15
C PHE A 760 -3.90 0.36 19.61
N ILE A 761 -3.16 0.82 20.62
CA ILE A 761 -3.27 2.20 21.11
C ILE A 761 -2.75 3.18 20.05
N VAL A 762 -1.69 2.83 19.33
CA VAL A 762 -1.12 3.64 18.24
C VAL A 762 -2.11 3.76 17.08
N ILE A 763 -2.65 2.65 16.58
CA ILE A 763 -3.63 2.64 15.47
C ILE A 763 -4.94 3.30 15.91
N GLY A 764 -5.48 2.92 17.08
CA GLY A 764 -6.71 3.49 17.61
C GLY A 764 -6.58 4.98 17.88
N GLY A 765 -5.43 5.41 18.41
CA GLY A 765 -5.10 6.83 18.59
C GLY A 765 -5.01 7.58 17.26
N PHE A 766 -4.36 7.01 16.25
CA PHE A 766 -4.27 7.60 14.90
C PHE A 766 -5.65 7.81 14.28
N MET A 767 -6.49 6.77 14.31
CA MET A 767 -7.86 6.84 13.78
C MET A 767 -8.72 7.83 14.57
N ALA A 768 -8.59 7.84 15.90
CA ALA A 768 -9.30 8.79 16.76
C ALA A 768 -8.96 10.23 16.41
N SER A 769 -7.68 10.51 16.16
CA SER A 769 -7.20 11.84 15.82
C SER A 769 -7.68 12.31 14.46
N LYS A 770 -7.72 11.42 13.46
CA LYS A 770 -8.17 11.76 12.11
C LYS A 770 -9.67 11.99 12.02
N HIS A 771 -10.49 11.17 12.68
CA HIS A 771 -11.95 11.18 12.48
C HIS A 771 -12.72 11.93 13.56
N TYR A 772 -12.30 11.85 14.83
CA TYR A 772 -13.07 12.41 15.95
C TYR A 772 -12.45 13.69 16.52
N LEU A 773 -11.14 13.89 16.35
CA LEU A 773 -10.42 15.05 16.91
C LEU A 773 -9.79 15.92 15.81
N ALA A 774 -10.39 15.99 14.62
CA ALA A 774 -9.83 16.73 13.47
C ALA A 774 -9.42 18.18 13.82
N ALA A 775 -10.27 18.92 14.54
CA ALA A 775 -9.98 20.30 14.96
C ALA A 775 -8.78 20.41 15.94
N ALA A 776 -8.57 19.39 16.77
CA ALA A 776 -7.48 19.31 17.74
C ALA A 776 -6.37 18.34 17.31
N ALA A 777 -6.32 17.96 16.03
CA ALA A 777 -5.43 16.92 15.54
C ALA A 777 -3.95 17.29 15.74
N HIS A 778 -3.60 18.57 15.66
CA HIS A 778 -2.26 19.10 15.94
C HIS A 778 -1.79 18.88 17.39
N LEU A 779 -2.69 18.65 18.35
CA LEU A 779 -2.33 18.37 19.76
C LEU A 779 -2.14 16.87 20.04
N SER A 780 -2.57 16.01 19.13
CA SER A 780 -2.47 14.57 19.33
C SER A 780 -1.09 14.06 18.87
N PRO A 781 -0.37 13.29 19.71
CA PRO A 781 0.90 12.67 19.30
C PRO A 781 0.72 11.60 18.22
N PHE A 782 -0.49 11.05 18.07
CA PHE A 782 -0.76 9.99 17.09
C PHE A 782 -0.90 10.53 15.67
N THR A 783 -1.30 11.80 15.50
CA THR A 783 -1.47 12.43 14.18
C THR A 783 -0.17 12.44 13.39
N TYR A 784 0.95 12.56 14.11
CA TYR A 784 2.30 12.61 13.58
C TYR A 784 2.88 11.24 13.17
N LEU A 785 2.11 10.16 13.25
CA LEU A 785 2.47 8.86 12.66
C LEU A 785 2.48 8.91 11.13
N ASP A 786 1.71 9.82 10.53
CA ASP A 786 1.67 10.05 9.08
C ASP A 786 2.79 11.00 8.65
N ILE A 787 4.03 10.57 8.87
CA ILE A 787 5.22 11.41 8.83
C ILE A 787 5.37 12.11 7.47
N ASN A 788 5.17 11.37 6.36
CA ASN A 788 5.31 11.90 5.01
C ASN A 788 4.30 13.03 4.74
N ARG A 789 3.02 12.81 5.10
CA ARG A 789 1.95 13.78 4.87
C ARG A 789 2.03 15.02 5.78
N ILE A 790 2.69 14.90 6.92
CA ILE A 790 2.95 16.05 7.79
C ILE A 790 4.09 16.90 7.24
N VAL A 791 5.16 16.28 6.74
CA VAL A 791 6.36 17.01 6.29
C VAL A 791 6.11 17.69 4.94
N ASN A 792 5.33 17.10 4.04
CA ASN A 792 4.94 17.73 2.78
C ASN A 792 3.74 18.70 2.91
N GLY A 793 3.14 18.88 4.09
CA GLY A 793 2.00 19.78 4.29
C GLY A 793 0.63 19.24 3.82
N GLU A 794 0.56 18.03 3.28
CA GLU A 794 -0.69 17.41 2.81
C GLU A 794 -1.71 17.26 3.94
N ALA A 795 -1.28 16.80 5.12
CA ALA A 795 -2.16 16.62 6.27
C ALA A 795 -2.70 17.96 6.80
N SER A 796 -1.89 19.02 6.76
CA SER A 796 -2.31 20.39 7.10
C SER A 796 -3.39 20.88 6.14
N THR A 797 -3.20 20.63 4.85
CA THR A 797 -4.12 21.05 3.78
C THR A 797 -5.44 20.29 3.84
N LEU A 798 -5.41 18.96 4.02
CA LEU A 798 -6.62 18.12 4.09
C LEU A 798 -7.50 18.41 5.31
N LEU A 799 -6.90 18.84 6.43
CA LEU A 799 -7.63 19.20 7.66
C LEU A 799 -7.82 20.71 7.83
N ASP A 800 -7.36 21.50 6.86
CA ASP A 800 -7.25 22.97 6.89
C ASP A 800 -6.77 23.50 8.25
N ASN A 801 -5.66 22.94 8.74
CA ASN A 801 -5.09 23.26 10.06
C ASN A 801 -3.59 23.56 9.98
N PRO A 802 -3.17 24.84 9.83
CA PRO A 802 -1.77 25.22 9.66
C PRO A 802 -0.90 24.96 10.88
N ALA A 803 -1.51 24.75 12.06
CA ALA A 803 -0.78 24.32 13.25
C ALA A 803 -0.27 22.88 13.13
N LEU A 804 -0.75 22.09 12.16
CA LEU A 804 -0.30 20.71 11.92
C LEU A 804 0.95 20.68 11.04
N ASN A 805 2.12 20.93 11.64
CA ASN A 805 3.40 20.97 10.94
C ASN A 805 4.49 20.19 11.71
N VAL A 806 5.69 20.10 11.13
CA VAL A 806 6.81 19.34 11.70
C VAL A 806 7.21 19.85 13.09
N TYR A 807 7.26 21.17 13.30
CA TYR A 807 7.72 21.76 14.55
C TYR A 807 6.75 21.53 15.71
N THR A 808 5.44 21.70 15.46
CA THR A 808 4.41 21.37 16.44
C THR A 808 4.41 19.88 16.75
N GLY A 809 4.64 19.03 15.75
CA GLY A 809 4.78 17.58 15.93
C GLY A 809 5.93 17.19 16.84
N LEU A 810 7.13 17.74 16.59
CA LEU A 810 8.29 17.52 17.46
C LEU A 810 7.98 17.95 18.91
N PHE A 811 7.36 19.11 19.10
CA PHE A 811 7.00 19.61 20.42
C PHE A 811 5.99 18.70 21.14
N VAL A 812 4.87 18.38 20.49
CA VAL A 812 3.77 17.57 21.06
C VAL A 812 4.26 16.17 21.41
N LEU A 813 5.07 15.55 20.56
CA LEU A 813 5.65 14.24 20.82
C LEU A 813 6.63 14.28 22.01
N VAL A 814 7.50 15.28 22.10
CA VAL A 814 8.43 15.44 23.24
C VAL A 814 7.67 15.65 24.55
N VAL A 815 6.64 16.50 24.56
CA VAL A 815 5.79 16.72 25.73
C VAL A 815 5.08 15.43 26.14
N SER A 816 4.54 14.68 25.17
CA SER A 816 3.89 13.39 25.41
C SER A 816 4.85 12.34 25.97
N ILE A 817 6.09 12.30 25.46
CA ILE A 817 7.17 11.45 25.99
C ILE A 817 7.45 11.80 27.46
N LEU A 818 7.68 13.08 27.77
CA LEU A 818 7.97 13.54 29.12
C LEU A 818 6.82 13.22 30.07
N PHE A 819 5.57 13.44 29.64
CA PHE A 819 4.37 13.11 30.39
C PHE A 819 4.30 11.62 30.74
N LEU A 820 4.50 10.73 29.77
CA LEU A 820 4.52 9.27 30.00
C LEU A 820 5.63 8.85 30.98
N VAL A 821 6.83 9.43 30.86
CA VAL A 821 7.96 9.14 31.75
C VAL A 821 7.66 9.63 33.18
N ILE A 822 7.12 10.83 33.35
CA ILE A 822 6.77 11.38 34.66
C ILE A 822 5.72 10.50 35.34
N ILE A 823 4.64 10.14 34.65
CA ILE A 823 3.60 9.26 35.21
C ILE A 823 4.16 7.88 35.54
N ALA A 824 4.97 7.28 34.65
CA ALA A 824 5.63 6.01 34.90
C ALA A 824 6.40 6.01 36.23
N THR A 825 7.13 7.09 36.48
CA THR A 825 8.03 7.20 37.63
C THR A 825 7.27 7.40 38.94
N LEU A 826 6.18 8.16 38.91
CA LEU A 826 5.24 8.29 40.03
C LEU A 826 4.60 6.94 40.39
N LEU A 827 4.18 6.17 39.38
CA LEU A 827 3.58 4.85 39.57
C LEU A 827 4.57 3.82 40.14
N LEU A 828 5.82 3.84 39.67
CA LEU A 828 6.87 2.96 40.20
C LEU A 828 7.25 3.33 41.64
N LYS A 829 7.16 4.62 42.03
CA LYS A 829 7.41 5.05 43.41
C LYS A 829 6.39 4.49 44.41
N ARG A 830 5.10 4.42 44.02
CA ARG A 830 3.99 3.94 44.87
C ARG A 830 3.96 2.42 45.08
N ARG A 831 4.72 1.65 44.29
CA ARG A 831 4.77 0.18 44.38
C ARG A 831 5.84 -0.34 45.35
N ILE A 832 6.72 0.54 45.81
CA ILE A 832 7.66 0.34 46.92
C ILE A 832 6.92 0.72 48.18
#